data_AF-A0A1V5UMV2-F1
#
_entry.id   AF-A0A1V5UMV2-F1
#
_cell.length_a   1.000
_cell.length_b   1.000
_cell.length_c   1.000
_cell.angle_alpha   90.00
_cell.angle_beta   90.00
_cell.angle_gamma   90.00
#
_symmetry.space_group_name_H-M   'P 1'
#
loop_
_entity.id
_entity.type
_entity.pdbx_description
1 polymer ?
#
loop_
_entity_poly.entity_id
_entity_poly.type
_entity_poly.pdbx_seq_one_letter_code
_entity_poly.pdbx_strand_id
1 'polypeptide(L)'
;MQKKIIYSTIYAAFFMTGFSGLVYQIAWSRMLHLVFGVTLFAASTVVIAFMAGLFAGNLAAARIAGNLKRPLVFYAAVEAAVGIYGFFTPVLIDCVNAASRYFIFNYAAPDPSSVSWMAVRFALCFFAFALPTFLMGLTLPVLSYYLFSNDYAHGRALGILYGLNTLGAFAGAIAGGFFLIGYMGVAGSVKLAAFINISAAVMVYAVSAGSAHTPAPAAENEKTAARVSSVFGKSLIVFIAVSGFVALGYEIVWTRVFSMFLKNAPHAFSAVLACYLAAVGAGSLVYSNISQKVQEGRKPLYFAAMNTASIACAYFGYVFLHAVYLSYSETGSLGALYSGYISALVKSTAFAVFPAAFFMGMTLPAAIELVIKSASSARDVNPAEASVITARLYSLNTFGAIAGTAITGFILIPAAGINGSMAVFLAASAALNIVIAASAEPEGRGAGKSIAALSLLILAGAFFLSDTPLLIAESRLHEIYPDSEFIFYREDAAASVGVDKNHTLFVDARPMTIKVSVLKLMAHLPLALADNKSRMLVICLGEGMTLKSAALHEGLACDAVELSPGVIEAFKTVYMKGEPLKPGFKVIEDDGRNYVQFCRKKYDVVTIDPPPPLYASGAINFHTVEFYERARDLLCDGGVICQWFPFQTDSKTYMMALKSFVKVFPESAAWSVPENVGILMTGYKGSKLKIDMNKFSEFFRKPGVAEDIAEFAPPAIRNHIANPFYLISLIKNDGASILKGSEALPEITDDYPYLEFSYRRYCSELDAAYLMSGKKYISLTNVVENRDFRAIDMISGFDEALKKSADGVSENFAGRLKR
;
A
#
# COMPACT_ATOMS: atom_id res chain seq x y z
N MET A 1 -22.71 -41.25 -0.75
CA MET A 1 -23.04 -40.00 -1.48
C MET A 1 -23.12 -38.80 -0.55
N GLN A 2 -23.90 -38.84 0.54
CA GLN A 2 -24.09 -37.73 1.49
C GLN A 2 -22.80 -37.17 2.13
N LYS A 3 -21.89 -38.01 2.65
CA LYS A 3 -20.59 -37.54 3.20
C LYS A 3 -19.74 -36.77 2.17
N LYS A 4 -19.72 -37.23 0.92
CA LYS A 4 -18.97 -36.58 -0.16
C LYS A 4 -19.54 -35.19 -0.45
N ILE A 5 -20.87 -35.06 -0.48
CA ILE A 5 -21.55 -33.77 -0.65
C ILE A 5 -21.19 -32.82 0.50
N ILE A 6 -21.30 -33.27 1.76
CA ILE A 6 -20.96 -32.45 2.93
C ILE A 6 -19.51 -31.92 2.84
N TYR A 7 -18.54 -32.79 2.57
CA TYR A 7 -17.14 -32.37 2.49
C TYR A 7 -16.87 -31.43 1.30
N SER A 8 -17.43 -31.71 0.12
CA SER A 8 -17.33 -30.80 -1.02
C SER A 8 -17.95 -29.44 -0.72
N THR A 9 -19.07 -29.39 -0.01
CA THR A 9 -19.70 -28.13 0.42
C THR A 9 -18.85 -27.37 1.44
N ILE A 10 -18.27 -28.06 2.43
CA ILE A 10 -17.35 -27.43 3.40
C ILE A 10 -16.13 -26.84 2.67
N TYR A 11 -15.55 -27.59 1.75
CA TYR A 11 -14.39 -27.16 0.96
C TYR A 11 -14.70 -25.94 0.09
N ALA A 12 -15.83 -25.95 -0.62
CA ALA A 12 -16.28 -24.81 -1.40
C ALA A 12 -16.57 -23.58 -0.53
N ALA A 13 -17.28 -23.78 0.60
CA ALA A 13 -17.58 -22.70 1.53
C ALA A 13 -16.30 -22.08 2.12
N PHE A 14 -15.31 -22.89 2.49
CA PHE A 14 -14.08 -22.39 3.09
C PHE A 14 -13.18 -21.65 2.09
N PHE A 15 -13.23 -22.03 0.80
CA PHE A 15 -12.67 -21.24 -0.29
C PHE A 15 -13.40 -19.90 -0.46
N MET A 16 -14.74 -19.91 -0.45
CA MET A 16 -15.56 -18.69 -0.58
C MET A 16 -15.36 -17.70 0.57
N THR A 17 -15.22 -18.19 1.81
CA THR A 17 -14.98 -17.33 2.98
C THR A 17 -13.53 -16.82 2.98
N GLY A 18 -12.57 -17.59 2.45
CA GLY A 18 -11.22 -17.10 2.17
C GLY A 18 -11.20 -15.96 1.15
N PHE A 19 -11.92 -16.13 0.04
CA PHE A 19 -12.11 -15.07 -0.98
C PHE A 19 -12.69 -13.81 -0.37
N SER A 20 -13.78 -13.95 0.39
CA SER A 20 -14.47 -12.83 1.03
C SER A 20 -13.58 -12.14 2.05
N GLY A 21 -12.88 -12.93 2.88
CA GLY A 21 -11.95 -12.45 3.91
C GLY A 21 -10.86 -11.54 3.34
N LEU A 22 -10.28 -11.89 2.19
CA LEU A 22 -9.24 -11.05 1.60
C LEU A 22 -9.78 -9.85 0.83
N VAL A 23 -10.94 -9.95 0.21
CA VAL A 23 -11.63 -8.77 -0.33
C VAL A 23 -11.94 -7.77 0.79
N TYR A 24 -12.41 -8.24 1.95
CA TYR A 24 -12.57 -7.41 3.14
C TYR A 24 -11.26 -6.79 3.58
N GLN A 25 -10.18 -7.56 3.73
CA GLN A 25 -8.90 -7.02 4.17
C GLN A 25 -8.40 -5.89 3.25
N ILE A 26 -8.48 -6.07 1.93
CA ILE A 26 -8.06 -5.04 0.96
C ILE A 26 -8.94 -3.80 1.06
N ALA A 27 -10.27 -3.97 1.08
CA ALA A 27 -11.20 -2.86 1.13
C ALA A 27 -11.17 -2.11 2.47
N TRP A 28 -11.11 -2.83 3.59
CA TRP A 28 -11.00 -2.26 4.93
C TRP A 28 -9.67 -1.55 5.15
N SER A 29 -8.56 -2.09 4.61
CA SER A 29 -7.26 -1.42 4.62
C SER A 29 -7.36 -0.04 3.96
N ARG A 30 -8.02 0.06 2.80
CA ARG A 30 -8.26 1.34 2.12
C ARG A 30 -9.12 2.30 2.92
N MET A 31 -10.25 1.82 3.46
CA MET A 31 -11.11 2.62 4.31
C MET A 31 -10.35 3.18 5.52
N LEU A 32 -9.45 2.38 6.10
CA LEU A 32 -8.64 2.76 7.25
C LEU A 32 -7.48 3.69 6.91
N HIS A 33 -6.90 3.58 5.71
CA HIS A 33 -5.91 4.56 5.21
C HIS A 33 -6.48 5.98 5.15
N LEU A 34 -7.79 6.14 4.85
CA LEU A 34 -8.44 7.45 4.89
C LEU A 34 -8.53 8.02 6.33
N VAL A 35 -8.49 7.16 7.35
CA VAL A 35 -8.57 7.55 8.77
C VAL A 35 -7.18 7.82 9.37
N PHE A 36 -6.20 6.98 9.05
CA PHE A 36 -4.85 7.00 9.64
C PHE A 36 -3.78 7.63 8.75
N GLY A 37 -4.09 7.93 7.48
CA GLY A 37 -3.08 8.29 6.48
C GLY A 37 -2.45 7.04 5.84
N VAL A 38 -1.53 7.25 4.89
CA VAL A 38 -0.93 6.19 4.06
C VAL A 38 0.48 5.81 4.53
N THR A 39 0.70 5.77 5.83
CA THR A 39 1.99 5.35 6.42
C THR A 39 2.07 3.84 6.61
N LEU A 40 3.29 3.29 6.69
CA LEU A 40 3.48 1.92 7.17
C LEU A 40 2.93 1.74 8.59
N PHE A 41 2.95 2.79 9.40
CA PHE A 41 2.36 2.76 10.75
C PHE A 41 0.84 2.56 10.69
N ALA A 42 0.16 3.24 9.77
CA ALA A 42 -1.26 3.05 9.51
C ALA A 42 -1.54 1.63 8.99
N ALA A 43 -0.84 1.18 7.95
CA ALA A 43 -1.03 -0.15 7.38
C ALA A 43 -0.77 -1.27 8.42
N SER A 44 0.34 -1.17 9.18
CA SER A 44 0.68 -2.11 10.24
C SER A 44 -0.36 -2.10 11.37
N THR A 45 -0.87 -0.93 11.75
CA THR A 45 -1.95 -0.79 12.74
C THR A 45 -3.20 -1.57 12.34
N VAL A 46 -3.62 -1.45 11.07
CA VAL A 46 -4.78 -2.16 10.54
C VAL A 46 -4.57 -3.67 10.61
N VAL A 47 -3.42 -4.15 10.14
CA VAL A 47 -3.09 -5.57 10.16
C VAL A 47 -3.02 -6.10 11.59
N ILE A 48 -2.44 -5.34 12.52
CA ILE A 48 -2.40 -5.68 13.95
C ILE A 48 -3.82 -5.81 14.51
N ALA A 49 -4.72 -4.86 14.25
CA ALA A 49 -6.09 -4.92 14.73
C ALA A 49 -6.84 -6.14 14.17
N PHE A 50 -6.68 -6.41 12.87
CA PHE A 50 -7.28 -7.56 12.21
C PHE A 50 -6.77 -8.89 12.77
N MET A 51 -5.46 -9.03 12.92
CA MET A 51 -4.82 -10.22 13.46
C MET A 51 -5.12 -10.40 14.96
N ALA A 52 -5.26 -9.32 15.73
CA ALA A 52 -5.62 -9.37 17.14
C ALA A 52 -7.03 -9.95 17.35
N GLY A 53 -7.99 -9.60 16.49
CA GLY A 53 -9.30 -10.24 16.49
C GLY A 53 -9.22 -11.73 16.16
N LEU A 54 -8.51 -12.11 15.08
CA LEU A 54 -8.27 -13.52 14.74
C LEU A 54 -7.63 -14.30 15.90
N PHE A 55 -6.63 -13.71 16.56
CA PHE A 55 -5.97 -14.28 17.73
C PHE A 55 -6.97 -14.56 18.86
N ALA A 56 -7.78 -13.55 19.22
CA ALA A 56 -8.80 -13.68 20.25
C ALA A 56 -9.87 -14.72 19.88
N GLY A 57 -10.27 -14.76 18.61
CA GLY A 57 -11.19 -15.76 18.07
C GLY A 57 -10.66 -17.19 18.22
N ASN A 58 -9.41 -17.42 17.82
CA ASN A 58 -8.77 -18.74 17.97
C ASN A 58 -8.70 -19.18 19.45
N LEU A 59 -8.38 -18.27 20.37
CA LEU A 59 -8.38 -18.57 21.81
C LEU A 59 -9.77 -18.89 22.36
N ALA A 60 -10.80 -18.18 21.89
CA ALA A 60 -12.18 -18.47 22.24
C ALA A 60 -12.61 -19.84 21.70
N ALA A 61 -12.25 -20.15 20.44
CA ALA A 61 -12.50 -21.43 19.81
C ALA A 61 -11.90 -22.61 20.61
N ALA A 62 -10.71 -22.41 21.20
CA ALA A 62 -10.04 -23.38 22.06
C ALA A 62 -10.83 -23.74 23.35
N ARG A 63 -11.86 -22.95 23.72
CA ARG A 63 -12.73 -23.23 24.87
C ARG A 63 -14.09 -23.78 24.46
N ILE A 64 -14.60 -23.36 23.31
CA ILE A 64 -15.96 -23.68 22.89
C ILE A 64 -16.04 -24.88 21.95
N ALA A 65 -15.04 -25.10 21.08
CA ALA A 65 -15.16 -26.03 19.94
C ALA A 65 -15.48 -27.46 20.37
N GLY A 66 -14.79 -27.96 21.41
CA GLY A 66 -15.00 -29.32 21.93
C GLY A 66 -16.38 -29.58 22.54
N ASN A 67 -17.15 -28.54 22.87
CA ASN A 67 -18.48 -28.63 23.46
C ASN A 67 -19.61 -28.45 22.43
N LEU A 68 -19.28 -28.22 21.15
CA LEU A 68 -20.27 -27.95 20.10
C LEU A 68 -20.95 -29.24 19.63
N LYS A 69 -22.26 -29.36 19.90
CA LYS A 69 -23.11 -30.46 19.38
C LYS A 69 -23.36 -30.38 17.87
N ARG A 70 -23.35 -29.17 17.30
CA ARG A 70 -23.63 -28.90 15.88
C ARG A 70 -22.60 -27.91 15.30
N PRO A 71 -21.34 -28.34 15.11
CA PRO A 71 -20.26 -27.46 14.69
C PRO A 71 -20.50 -26.81 13.32
N LEU A 72 -21.14 -27.51 12.37
CA LEU A 72 -21.47 -26.93 11.05
C LEU A 72 -22.53 -25.83 11.12
N VAL A 73 -23.52 -25.95 12.01
CA VAL A 73 -24.53 -24.89 12.23
C VAL A 73 -23.88 -23.68 12.90
N PHE A 74 -22.99 -23.91 13.87
CA PHE A 74 -22.22 -22.83 14.51
C PHE A 74 -21.35 -22.10 13.48
N TYR A 75 -20.61 -22.83 12.65
CA TYR A 75 -19.83 -22.26 11.55
C TYR A 75 -20.71 -21.42 10.62
N ALA A 76 -21.85 -21.95 10.16
CA ALA A 76 -22.77 -21.21 9.29
C ALA A 76 -23.29 -19.91 9.96
N ALA A 77 -23.62 -19.94 11.25
CA ALA A 77 -24.05 -18.76 11.99
C ALA A 77 -22.93 -17.71 12.10
N VAL A 78 -21.70 -18.14 12.35
CA VAL A 78 -20.51 -17.27 12.39
C VAL A 78 -20.29 -16.61 11.03
N GLU A 79 -20.31 -17.36 9.93
CA GLU A 79 -20.10 -16.81 8.59
C GLU A 79 -21.24 -15.87 8.15
N ALA A 80 -22.48 -16.17 8.52
CA ALA A 80 -23.60 -15.27 8.30
C ALA A 80 -23.42 -13.94 9.07
N ALA A 81 -22.98 -14.01 10.33
CA ALA A 81 -22.70 -12.82 11.14
C ALA A 81 -21.55 -11.98 10.55
N VAL A 82 -20.46 -12.61 10.09
CA VAL A 82 -19.37 -11.92 9.37
C VAL A 82 -19.89 -11.26 8.10
N GLY A 83 -20.73 -11.95 7.31
CA GLY A 83 -21.33 -11.39 6.10
C GLY A 83 -22.25 -10.20 6.37
N ILE A 84 -23.12 -10.29 7.37
CA ILE A 84 -23.99 -9.18 7.78
C ILE A 84 -23.16 -7.99 8.26
N TYR A 85 -22.12 -8.23 9.05
CA TYR A 85 -21.20 -7.17 9.50
C TYR A 85 -20.48 -6.51 8.31
N GLY A 86 -19.99 -7.33 7.38
CA GLY A 86 -19.38 -6.90 6.12
C GLY A 86 -20.30 -5.97 5.33
N PHE A 87 -21.58 -6.31 5.19
CA PHE A 87 -22.53 -5.49 4.45
C PHE A 87 -22.66 -4.06 5.00
N PHE A 88 -22.62 -3.88 6.32
CA PHE A 88 -22.78 -2.59 6.99
C PHE A 88 -21.46 -1.86 7.26
N THR A 89 -20.30 -2.43 6.93
CA THR A 89 -19.01 -1.83 7.25
C THR A 89 -18.77 -0.45 6.60
N PRO A 90 -19.23 -0.17 5.36
CA PRO A 90 -19.10 1.17 4.78
C PRO A 90 -19.76 2.26 5.66
N VAL A 91 -20.98 2.00 6.14
CA VAL A 91 -21.71 2.92 7.02
C VAL A 91 -21.02 3.05 8.38
N LEU A 92 -20.46 1.94 8.89
CA LEU A 92 -19.70 1.96 10.14
C LEU A 92 -18.47 2.88 10.05
N ILE A 93 -17.76 2.86 8.93
CA ILE A 93 -16.59 3.72 8.71
C ILE A 93 -17.00 5.19 8.65
N ASP A 94 -18.11 5.52 7.99
CA ASP A 94 -18.63 6.90 7.99
C ASP A 94 -18.94 7.38 9.42
N CYS A 95 -19.51 6.51 10.25
CA CYS A 95 -19.73 6.77 11.68
C CYS A 95 -18.40 6.95 12.45
N VAL A 96 -17.39 6.12 12.19
CA VAL A 96 -16.05 6.26 12.81
C VAL A 96 -15.39 7.58 12.40
N ASN A 97 -15.52 7.98 11.14
CA ASN A 97 -15.03 9.26 10.63
C ASN A 97 -15.76 10.46 11.24
N ALA A 98 -17.08 10.38 11.35
CA ALA A 98 -17.89 11.40 12.01
C ALA A 98 -17.53 11.53 13.50
N ALA A 99 -17.38 10.40 14.20
CA ALA A 99 -16.95 10.38 15.60
C ALA A 99 -15.54 10.94 15.76
N SER A 100 -14.59 10.56 14.90
CA SER A 100 -13.22 11.05 14.92
C SER A 100 -13.17 12.57 14.74
N ARG A 101 -13.95 13.12 13.80
CA ARG A 101 -14.10 14.57 13.61
C ARG A 101 -14.71 15.22 14.84
N TYR A 102 -15.80 14.67 15.38
CA TYR A 102 -16.46 15.20 16.57
C TYR A 102 -15.49 15.29 17.77
N PHE A 103 -14.72 14.22 18.04
CA PHE A 103 -13.74 14.24 19.12
C PHE A 103 -12.63 15.27 18.86
N ILE A 104 -12.05 15.32 17.66
CA ILE A 104 -11.03 16.32 17.35
C ILE A 104 -11.54 17.72 17.48
N PHE A 105 -12.76 18.05 17.03
CA PHE A 105 -13.20 19.45 17.04
C PHE A 105 -13.68 19.91 18.41
N ASN A 106 -14.13 18.99 19.29
CA ASN A 106 -14.71 19.33 20.59
C ASN A 106 -13.79 19.06 21.79
N TYR A 107 -12.88 18.09 21.71
CA TYR A 107 -11.99 17.74 22.83
C TYR A 107 -10.54 18.02 22.44
N ALA A 108 -9.94 18.98 23.14
CA ALA A 108 -8.67 19.58 22.79
C ALA A 108 -7.48 18.61 22.87
N ALA A 109 -6.98 18.17 21.72
CA ALA A 109 -5.56 17.92 21.52
C ALA A 109 -5.04 18.97 20.52
N PRO A 110 -3.94 19.71 20.79
CA PRO A 110 -3.52 20.83 19.95
C PRO A 110 -2.95 20.42 18.59
N ASP A 111 -2.67 19.14 18.37
CA ASP A 111 -1.97 18.64 17.19
C ASP A 111 -2.56 17.31 16.70
N PRO A 112 -3.06 17.23 15.45
CA PRO A 112 -3.47 15.99 14.79
C PRO A 112 -2.37 14.91 14.75
N SER A 113 -1.10 15.28 14.88
CA SER A 113 0.04 14.34 14.94
C SER A 113 0.33 13.80 16.34
N SER A 114 -0.41 14.23 17.38
CA SER A 114 -0.16 13.79 18.76
C SER A 114 -0.42 12.29 18.97
N VAL A 115 0.45 11.64 19.74
CA VAL A 115 0.35 10.20 20.08
C VAL A 115 -1.00 9.86 20.73
N SER A 116 -1.49 10.74 21.62
CA SER A 116 -2.80 10.57 22.27
C SER A 116 -3.94 10.49 21.26
N TRP A 117 -3.86 11.28 20.20
CA TRP A 117 -4.88 11.28 19.17
C TRP A 117 -4.79 10.07 18.24
N MET A 118 -3.57 9.67 17.88
CA MET A 118 -3.34 8.42 17.14
C MET A 118 -3.90 7.21 17.92
N ALA A 119 -3.76 7.20 19.24
CA ALA A 119 -4.33 6.16 20.12
C ALA A 119 -5.87 6.15 20.12
N VAL A 120 -6.54 7.31 20.11
CA VAL A 120 -8.01 7.38 20.02
C VAL A 120 -8.50 6.79 18.70
N ARG A 121 -7.89 7.19 17.57
CA ARG A 121 -8.24 6.61 16.26
C ARG A 121 -7.97 5.11 16.22
N PHE A 122 -6.83 4.68 16.76
CA PHE A 122 -6.50 3.26 16.89
C PHE A 122 -7.62 2.53 17.61
N ALA A 123 -8.07 3.03 18.76
CA ALA A 123 -9.13 2.41 19.54
C ALA A 123 -10.45 2.34 18.75
N LEU A 124 -10.89 3.44 18.13
CA LEU A 124 -12.13 3.48 17.34
C LEU A 124 -12.12 2.44 16.22
N CYS A 125 -11.04 2.38 15.44
CA CYS A 125 -10.89 1.44 14.34
C CYS A 125 -10.71 0.00 14.85
N PHE A 126 -9.91 -0.21 15.90
CA PHE A 126 -9.73 -1.52 16.52
C PHE A 126 -11.07 -2.11 16.94
N PHE A 127 -11.90 -1.37 17.66
CA PHE A 127 -13.22 -1.86 18.07
C PHE A 127 -14.20 -2.03 16.90
N ALA A 128 -14.09 -1.23 15.84
CA ALA A 128 -14.86 -1.38 14.62
C ALA A 128 -14.50 -2.63 13.80
N PHE A 129 -13.29 -3.19 13.95
CA PHE A 129 -12.89 -4.40 13.20
C PHE A 129 -12.66 -5.63 14.08
N ALA A 130 -12.59 -5.47 15.40
CA ALA A 130 -12.35 -6.57 16.33
C ALA A 130 -13.44 -7.64 16.28
N LEU A 131 -14.73 -7.25 16.17
CA LEU A 131 -15.83 -8.20 16.14
C LEU A 131 -15.82 -9.13 14.91
N PRO A 132 -15.81 -8.63 13.66
CA PRO A 132 -15.83 -9.52 12.50
C PRO A 132 -14.57 -10.39 12.43
N THR A 133 -13.41 -9.86 12.83
CA THR A 133 -12.15 -10.62 12.80
C THR A 133 -12.06 -11.64 13.93
N PHE A 134 -12.63 -11.36 15.10
CA PHE A 134 -12.88 -12.35 16.15
C PHE A 134 -13.72 -13.50 15.64
N LEU A 135 -14.83 -13.20 14.96
CA LEU A 135 -15.71 -14.22 14.37
C LEU A 135 -14.97 -15.06 13.31
N MET A 136 -14.21 -14.44 12.42
CA MET A 136 -13.37 -15.14 11.44
C MET A 136 -12.36 -16.08 12.12
N GLY A 137 -11.82 -15.71 13.28
CA GLY A 137 -10.89 -16.54 14.06
C GLY A 137 -11.52 -17.81 14.65
N LEU A 138 -12.84 -17.89 14.75
CA LEU A 138 -13.54 -19.09 15.24
C LEU A 138 -13.64 -20.20 14.19
N THR A 139 -13.51 -19.86 12.90
CA THR A 139 -13.94 -20.70 11.78
C THR A 139 -13.08 -21.95 11.58
N LEU A 140 -11.75 -21.78 11.48
CA LEU A 140 -10.79 -22.87 11.24
C LEU A 140 -10.78 -23.91 12.38
N PRO A 141 -10.73 -23.53 13.68
CA PRO A 141 -10.75 -24.53 14.74
C PRO A 141 -12.06 -25.33 14.82
N VAL A 142 -13.21 -24.69 14.53
CA VAL A 142 -14.53 -25.35 14.51
C VAL A 142 -14.63 -26.37 13.37
N LEU A 143 -14.17 -26.02 12.17
CA LEU A 143 -14.13 -26.97 11.05
C LEU A 143 -13.11 -28.09 11.28
N SER A 144 -11.97 -27.78 11.90
CA SER A 144 -10.97 -28.78 12.28
C SER A 144 -11.54 -29.78 13.27
N TYR A 145 -12.26 -29.30 14.31
CA TYR A 145 -12.97 -30.17 15.25
C TYR A 145 -13.94 -31.12 14.54
N TYR A 146 -14.75 -30.60 13.60
CA TYR A 146 -15.67 -31.43 12.84
C TYR A 146 -14.95 -32.51 12.01
N LEU A 147 -13.87 -32.16 11.31
CA LEU A 147 -13.13 -33.13 10.48
C LEU A 147 -12.41 -34.19 11.33
N PHE A 148 -11.74 -33.80 12.42
CA PHE A 148 -11.06 -34.73 13.32
C PHE A 148 -12.04 -35.73 13.93
N SER A 149 -13.25 -35.27 14.27
CA SER A 149 -14.27 -36.13 14.85
C SER A 149 -14.97 -37.05 13.83
N ASN A 150 -14.61 -36.95 12.55
CA ASN A 150 -15.05 -37.85 11.47
C ASN A 150 -13.87 -38.61 10.85
N ASP A 151 -12.86 -38.95 11.66
CA ASP A 151 -11.69 -39.79 11.35
C ASP A 151 -10.79 -39.27 10.23
N TYR A 152 -10.79 -37.96 9.96
CA TYR A 152 -9.78 -37.39 9.06
C TYR A 152 -8.43 -37.29 9.77
N ALA A 153 -7.39 -37.83 9.12
CA ALA A 153 -6.01 -37.65 9.57
C ALA A 153 -5.68 -36.15 9.76
N HIS A 154 -5.16 -35.80 10.94
CA HIS A 154 -4.93 -34.42 11.37
C HIS A 154 -4.21 -33.57 10.31
N GLY A 155 -3.08 -34.05 9.79
CA GLY A 155 -2.31 -33.35 8.76
C GLY A 155 -3.05 -33.13 7.44
N ARG A 156 -3.86 -34.10 7.02
CA ARG A 156 -4.66 -33.98 5.79
C ARG A 156 -5.79 -32.97 5.96
N ALA A 157 -6.53 -33.04 7.07
CA ALA A 157 -7.59 -32.09 7.36
C ALA A 157 -7.05 -30.65 7.43
N LEU A 158 -5.98 -30.42 8.20
CA LEU A 158 -5.35 -29.10 8.35
C LEU A 158 -4.82 -28.58 7.01
N GLY A 159 -4.11 -29.42 6.24
CA GLY A 159 -3.58 -29.03 4.94
C GLY A 159 -4.65 -28.68 3.91
N ILE A 160 -5.77 -29.42 3.87
CA ILE A 160 -6.90 -29.11 2.97
C ILE A 160 -7.63 -27.83 3.39
N LEU A 161 -7.97 -27.71 4.68
CA LEU A 161 -8.68 -26.53 5.17
C LEU A 161 -7.84 -25.27 4.95
N TYR A 162 -6.61 -25.24 5.50
CA TYR A 162 -5.73 -24.09 5.36
C TYR A 162 -5.40 -23.79 3.88
N GLY A 163 -5.16 -24.82 3.07
CA GLY A 163 -4.89 -24.67 1.64
C GLY A 163 -6.04 -24.06 0.84
N LEU A 164 -7.27 -24.56 1.00
CA LEU A 164 -8.43 -24.06 0.26
C LEU A 164 -8.83 -22.65 0.67
N ASN A 165 -8.78 -22.33 1.96
CA ASN A 165 -9.06 -20.98 2.44
C ASN A 165 -8.02 -19.99 1.92
N THR A 166 -6.73 -20.36 1.95
CA THR A 166 -5.64 -19.51 1.43
C THR A 166 -5.72 -19.34 -0.10
N LEU A 167 -6.11 -20.37 -0.86
CA LEU A 167 -6.34 -20.24 -2.30
C LEU A 167 -7.59 -19.39 -2.61
N GLY A 168 -8.62 -19.48 -1.77
CA GLY A 168 -9.76 -18.58 -1.81
C GLY A 168 -9.30 -17.13 -1.59
N ALA A 169 -8.51 -16.90 -0.55
CA ALA A 169 -7.91 -15.60 -0.26
C ALA A 169 -7.09 -15.10 -1.46
N PHE A 170 -6.20 -15.92 -2.04
CA PHE A 170 -5.49 -15.59 -3.29
C PHE A 170 -6.41 -15.07 -4.40
N ALA A 171 -7.51 -15.79 -4.68
CA ALA A 171 -8.48 -15.37 -5.68
C ALA A 171 -9.17 -14.05 -5.29
N GLY A 172 -9.46 -13.86 -4.00
CA GLY A 172 -9.97 -12.61 -3.43
C GLY A 172 -8.98 -11.45 -3.55
N ALA A 173 -7.67 -11.70 -3.45
CA ALA A 173 -6.60 -10.70 -3.59
C ALA A 173 -6.58 -10.15 -5.01
N ILE A 174 -6.59 -11.06 -5.98
CA ILE A 174 -6.60 -10.70 -7.39
C ILE A 174 -7.91 -9.98 -7.72
N ALA A 175 -9.04 -10.55 -7.33
CA ALA A 175 -10.35 -9.95 -7.60
C ALA A 175 -10.46 -8.55 -6.98
N GLY A 176 -10.21 -8.43 -5.67
CA GLY A 176 -10.29 -7.16 -4.93
C GLY A 176 -9.29 -6.12 -5.42
N GLY A 177 -8.02 -6.50 -5.53
CA GLY A 177 -6.90 -5.58 -5.82
C GLY A 177 -6.82 -5.11 -7.27
N PHE A 178 -7.30 -5.90 -8.24
CA PHE A 178 -7.18 -5.57 -9.67
C PHE A 178 -8.50 -5.25 -10.38
N PHE A 179 -9.64 -5.70 -9.84
CA PHE A 179 -10.91 -5.66 -10.58
C PHE A 179 -12.07 -5.05 -9.79
N LEU A 180 -12.45 -5.65 -8.66
CA LEU A 180 -13.68 -5.31 -7.94
C LEU A 180 -13.71 -3.83 -7.56
N ILE A 181 -12.65 -3.32 -6.94
CA ILE A 181 -12.63 -1.91 -6.50
C ILE A 181 -12.72 -0.96 -7.71
N GLY A 182 -12.01 -1.25 -8.81
CA GLY A 182 -12.05 -0.43 -10.02
C GLY A 182 -13.42 -0.42 -10.72
N TYR A 183 -14.22 -1.50 -10.60
CA TYR A 183 -15.52 -1.60 -11.28
C TYR A 183 -16.73 -1.25 -10.41
N MET A 184 -16.71 -1.61 -9.13
CA MET A 184 -17.85 -1.47 -8.21
C MET A 184 -17.56 -0.61 -6.98
N GLY A 185 -16.37 0.00 -6.90
CA GLY A 185 -15.95 0.81 -5.76
C GLY A 185 -15.61 -0.04 -4.54
N VAL A 186 -15.15 0.61 -3.47
CA VAL A 186 -14.77 -0.05 -2.22
C VAL A 186 -16.01 -0.66 -1.54
N ALA A 187 -17.10 0.09 -1.43
CA ALA A 187 -18.35 -0.32 -0.81
C ALA A 187 -19.04 -1.46 -1.59
N GLY A 188 -19.05 -1.40 -2.92
CA GLY A 188 -19.60 -2.48 -3.75
C GLY A 188 -18.80 -3.78 -3.59
N SER A 189 -17.47 -3.68 -3.53
CA SER A 189 -16.58 -4.83 -3.31
C SER A 189 -16.85 -5.52 -1.97
N VAL A 190 -17.03 -4.75 -0.89
CA VAL A 190 -17.36 -5.28 0.44
C VAL A 190 -18.75 -5.92 0.45
N LYS A 191 -19.75 -5.32 -0.20
CA LYS A 191 -21.10 -5.90 -0.29
C LYS A 191 -21.12 -7.21 -1.08
N LEU A 192 -20.31 -7.33 -2.13
CA LEU A 192 -20.15 -8.59 -2.86
C LEU A 192 -19.52 -9.68 -1.98
N ALA A 193 -18.45 -9.36 -1.25
CA ALA A 193 -17.84 -10.28 -0.29
C ALA A 193 -18.84 -10.71 0.79
N ALA A 194 -19.67 -9.79 1.29
CA ALA A 194 -20.77 -10.10 2.22
C ALA A 194 -21.78 -11.10 1.64
N PHE A 195 -22.20 -10.89 0.40
CA PHE A 195 -23.09 -11.81 -0.29
C PHE A 195 -22.48 -13.22 -0.45
N ILE A 196 -21.19 -13.30 -0.83
CA ILE A 196 -20.47 -14.57 -0.96
C ILE A 196 -20.37 -15.28 0.40
N ASN A 197 -20.08 -14.55 1.48
CA ASN A 197 -19.99 -15.10 2.82
C ASN A 197 -21.33 -15.65 3.33
N ILE A 198 -22.43 -14.91 3.11
CA ILE A 198 -23.79 -15.37 3.44
C ILE A 198 -24.16 -16.60 2.60
N SER A 199 -23.78 -16.63 1.32
CA SER A 199 -24.01 -17.79 0.46
C SER A 199 -23.27 -19.03 0.98
N ALA A 200 -22.02 -18.88 1.43
CA ALA A 200 -21.24 -19.95 2.05
C ALA A 200 -21.92 -20.47 3.34
N ALA A 201 -22.44 -19.56 4.18
CA ALA A 201 -23.20 -19.90 5.38
C ALA A 201 -24.46 -20.71 5.05
N VAL A 202 -25.27 -20.27 4.08
CA VAL A 202 -26.48 -20.97 3.63
C VAL A 202 -26.16 -22.35 3.09
N MET A 203 -25.09 -22.48 2.27
CA MET A 203 -24.64 -23.76 1.73
C MET A 203 -24.28 -24.76 2.84
N VAL A 204 -23.49 -24.33 3.84
CA VAL A 204 -23.10 -25.21 4.96
C VAL A 204 -24.29 -25.54 5.85
N TYR A 205 -25.19 -24.59 6.09
CA TYR A 205 -26.41 -24.83 6.86
C TYR A 205 -27.32 -25.87 6.17
N ALA A 206 -27.49 -25.79 4.85
CA ALA A 206 -28.33 -26.71 4.08
C ALA A 206 -27.86 -28.17 4.17
N VAL A 207 -26.55 -28.40 4.25
CA VAL A 207 -25.97 -29.76 4.41
C VAL A 207 -25.75 -30.17 5.87
N SER A 208 -26.12 -29.32 6.83
CA SER A 208 -25.95 -29.59 8.27
C SER A 208 -27.05 -30.47 8.86
N ALA A 209 -28.20 -30.57 8.17
CA ALA A 209 -29.33 -31.41 8.56
C ALA A 209 -28.94 -32.91 8.49
N GLY A 210 -28.69 -33.52 9.66
CA GLY A 210 -28.23 -34.91 9.78
C GLY A 210 -26.81 -35.05 10.34
N SER A 211 -26.06 -33.95 10.48
CA SER A 211 -24.69 -33.93 11.02
C SER A 211 -24.64 -33.67 12.53
N ALA A 212 -25.68 -34.06 13.27
CA ALA A 212 -25.70 -33.93 14.73
C ALA A 212 -24.55 -34.78 15.29
N HIS A 213 -23.60 -34.12 15.93
CA HIS A 213 -22.43 -34.79 16.46
C HIS A 213 -22.67 -35.10 17.93
N THR A 214 -22.39 -36.34 18.33
CA THR A 214 -22.32 -36.65 19.75
C THR A 214 -21.07 -35.95 20.28
N PRO A 215 -21.19 -34.93 21.16
CA PRO A 215 -20.02 -34.29 21.72
C PRO A 215 -19.15 -35.37 22.37
N ALA A 216 -17.85 -35.34 22.09
CA ALA A 216 -16.90 -36.20 22.78
C ALA A 216 -17.13 -36.05 24.29
N PRO A 217 -17.10 -37.14 25.09
CA PRO A 217 -17.26 -37.02 26.54
C PRO A 217 -16.32 -35.93 27.03
N ALA A 218 -16.89 -34.97 27.77
CA ALA A 218 -16.12 -33.90 28.38
C ALA A 218 -14.95 -34.58 29.09
N ALA A 219 -13.71 -34.23 28.71
CA ALA A 219 -12.56 -34.73 29.41
C ALA A 219 -12.81 -34.45 30.89
N GLU A 220 -12.96 -35.50 31.70
CA GLU A 220 -12.95 -35.36 33.14
C GLU A 220 -11.71 -34.53 33.47
N ASN A 221 -11.82 -33.68 34.50
CA ASN A 221 -10.75 -32.84 35.02
C ASN A 221 -9.57 -33.68 35.58
N GLU A 222 -9.04 -34.65 34.84
CA GLU A 222 -7.73 -35.19 35.09
C GLU A 222 -6.71 -34.19 34.59
N LYS A 223 -5.96 -33.68 35.57
CA LYS A 223 -4.78 -32.83 35.45
C LYS A 223 -3.61 -33.54 34.74
N THR A 224 -3.88 -34.24 33.66
CA THR A 224 -2.86 -34.83 32.79
C THR A 224 -2.88 -34.07 31.47
N ALA A 225 -2.68 -32.75 31.54
CA ALA A 225 -2.24 -32.00 30.37
C ALA A 225 -0.88 -32.61 29.99
N ALA A 226 -0.90 -33.53 29.03
CA ALA A 226 0.29 -34.17 28.53
C ALA A 226 1.23 -33.05 28.04
N ARG A 227 2.29 -32.83 28.82
CA ARG A 227 3.23 -31.73 28.59
C ARG A 227 4.14 -32.17 27.46
N VAL A 228 4.21 -31.34 26.42
CA VAL A 228 5.28 -31.43 25.42
C VAL A 228 6.62 -31.23 26.14
N SER A 229 7.27 -32.35 26.45
CA SER A 229 8.48 -32.38 27.28
C SER A 229 9.75 -32.42 26.43
N SER A 230 9.68 -33.00 25.23
CA SER A 230 10.80 -33.15 24.33
C SER A 230 11.30 -31.79 23.80
N VAL A 231 12.61 -31.68 23.61
CA VAL A 231 13.24 -30.49 23.00
C VAL A 231 12.62 -30.22 21.63
N PHE A 232 12.44 -31.27 20.81
CA PHE A 232 11.81 -31.19 19.50
C PHE A 232 10.42 -30.55 19.55
N GLY A 233 9.53 -31.05 20.42
CA GLY A 233 8.18 -30.52 20.51
C GLY A 233 8.13 -29.07 21.00
N LYS A 234 9.00 -28.69 21.95
CA LYS A 234 9.13 -27.29 22.40
C LYS A 234 9.64 -26.39 21.29
N SER A 235 10.63 -26.84 20.52
CA SER A 235 11.16 -26.11 19.37
C SER A 235 10.11 -25.91 18.27
N LEU A 236 9.20 -26.86 18.06
CA LEU A 236 8.08 -26.68 17.13
C LEU A 236 7.08 -25.62 17.60
N ILE A 237 6.80 -25.53 18.91
CA ILE A 237 5.94 -24.46 19.45
C ILE A 237 6.59 -23.08 19.23
N VAL A 238 7.90 -22.96 19.50
CA VAL A 238 8.65 -21.74 19.21
C VAL A 238 8.63 -21.44 17.71
N PHE A 239 8.77 -22.46 16.86
CA PHE A 239 8.69 -22.32 15.40
C PHE A 239 7.35 -21.77 14.95
N ILE A 240 6.25 -22.21 15.53
CA ILE A 240 4.92 -21.72 15.16
C ILE A 240 4.79 -20.22 15.48
N ALA A 241 5.35 -19.73 16.58
CA ALA A 241 5.41 -18.30 16.89
C ALA A 241 6.32 -17.54 15.91
N VAL A 242 7.55 -18.02 15.74
CA VAL A 242 8.57 -17.36 14.90
C VAL A 242 8.16 -17.38 13.42
N SER A 243 7.49 -18.42 12.94
CA SER A 243 7.04 -18.51 11.55
C SER A 243 5.97 -17.47 11.23
N GLY A 244 5.09 -17.15 12.18
CA GLY A 244 4.13 -16.05 12.03
C GLY A 244 4.83 -14.69 11.95
N PHE A 245 5.81 -14.47 12.82
CA PHE A 245 6.66 -13.28 12.83
C PHE A 245 7.40 -13.09 11.50
N VAL A 246 8.05 -14.15 11.02
CA VAL A 246 8.80 -14.15 9.76
C VAL A 246 7.87 -14.03 8.55
N ALA A 247 6.70 -14.67 8.53
CA ALA A 247 5.77 -14.61 7.42
C ALA A 247 5.29 -13.17 7.13
N LEU A 248 4.80 -12.47 8.16
CA LEU A 248 4.33 -11.09 8.01
C LEU A 248 5.50 -10.11 7.85
N GLY A 249 6.65 -10.37 8.47
CA GLY A 249 7.87 -9.59 8.24
C GLY A 249 8.36 -9.68 6.78
N TYR A 250 8.36 -10.88 6.20
CA TYR A 250 8.66 -11.10 4.79
C TYR A 250 7.66 -10.41 3.87
N GLU A 251 6.37 -10.48 4.16
CA GLU A 251 5.37 -9.78 3.35
C GLU A 251 5.66 -8.27 3.26
N ILE A 252 6.02 -7.64 4.39
CA ILE A 252 6.36 -6.21 4.45
C ILE A 252 7.66 -5.93 3.67
N VAL A 253 8.72 -6.71 3.89
CA VAL A 253 10.00 -6.54 3.22
C VAL A 253 9.87 -6.73 1.71
N TRP A 254 9.21 -7.79 1.25
CA TRP A 254 9.00 -8.04 -0.18
C TRP A 254 8.14 -6.96 -0.81
N THR A 255 7.08 -6.49 -0.15
CA THR A 255 6.27 -5.39 -0.66
C THR A 255 7.11 -4.14 -0.89
N ARG A 256 8.06 -3.82 0.00
CA ARG A 256 8.99 -2.70 -0.16
C ARG A 256 9.93 -2.88 -1.36
N VAL A 257 10.58 -4.04 -1.44
CA VAL A 257 11.52 -4.34 -2.53
C VAL A 257 10.81 -4.29 -3.90
N PHE A 258 9.62 -4.89 -4.01
CA PHE A 258 8.85 -4.87 -5.25
C PHE A 258 8.27 -3.48 -5.57
N SER A 259 7.97 -2.64 -4.57
CA SER A 259 7.51 -1.26 -4.81
C SER A 259 8.60 -0.39 -5.45
N MET A 260 9.88 -0.61 -5.11
CA MET A 260 11.02 0.02 -5.78
C MET A 260 11.24 -0.53 -7.20
N PHE A 261 10.99 -1.83 -7.39
CA PHE A 261 11.13 -2.49 -8.69
C PHE A 261 10.03 -2.04 -9.69
N LEU A 262 8.80 -1.86 -9.22
CA LEU A 262 7.61 -1.73 -10.07
C LEU A 262 7.15 -0.29 -10.18
N LYS A 263 6.78 0.16 -11.39
CA LYS A 263 6.28 1.53 -11.67
C LYS A 263 4.88 1.85 -11.08
N ASN A 264 4.14 0.86 -10.58
CA ASN A 264 2.80 1.04 -10.00
C ASN A 264 2.71 0.36 -8.62
N ALA A 265 2.65 1.17 -7.56
CA ALA A 265 2.71 0.70 -6.17
C ALA A 265 1.45 -0.09 -5.70
N PRO A 266 0.20 0.33 -6.04
CA PRO A 266 -0.99 -0.46 -5.70
C PRO A 266 -1.03 -1.89 -6.26
N HIS A 267 -0.57 -2.09 -7.50
CA HIS A 267 -0.56 -3.41 -8.13
C HIS A 267 0.58 -4.30 -7.62
N ALA A 268 1.69 -3.69 -7.20
CA ALA A 268 2.83 -4.38 -6.60
C ALA A 268 2.43 -5.16 -5.34
N PHE A 269 1.77 -4.48 -4.39
CA PHE A 269 1.28 -5.11 -3.16
C PHE A 269 0.34 -6.29 -3.46
N SER A 270 -0.66 -6.06 -4.32
CA SER A 270 -1.63 -7.09 -4.67
C SER A 270 -1.00 -8.30 -5.36
N ALA A 271 0.03 -8.10 -6.19
CA ALA A 271 0.75 -9.18 -6.87
C ALA A 271 1.63 -9.99 -5.91
N VAL A 272 2.40 -9.34 -5.02
CA VAL A 272 3.22 -10.02 -4.01
C VAL A 272 2.33 -10.85 -3.08
N LEU A 273 1.26 -10.25 -2.57
CA LEU A 273 0.29 -10.93 -1.71
C LEU A 273 -0.36 -12.11 -2.44
N ALA A 274 -0.78 -11.94 -3.69
CA ALA A 274 -1.37 -13.01 -4.47
C ALA A 274 -0.38 -14.17 -4.69
N CYS A 275 0.85 -13.91 -5.13
CA CYS A 275 1.87 -14.94 -5.30
C CYS A 275 2.18 -15.66 -3.99
N TYR A 276 2.29 -14.93 -2.89
CA TYR A 276 2.55 -15.50 -1.55
C TYR A 276 1.41 -16.43 -1.12
N LEU A 277 0.15 -16.00 -1.23
CA LEU A 277 -1.02 -16.80 -0.85
C LEU A 277 -1.22 -18.01 -1.78
N ALA A 278 -1.00 -17.85 -3.09
CA ALA A 278 -1.05 -18.98 -4.03
C ALA A 278 -0.04 -20.06 -3.64
N ALA A 279 1.18 -19.64 -3.29
CA ALA A 279 2.25 -20.54 -2.87
C ALA A 279 1.92 -21.24 -1.55
N VAL A 280 1.54 -20.49 -0.50
CA VAL A 280 1.16 -21.04 0.81
C VAL A 280 -0.01 -22.02 0.67
N GLY A 281 -1.04 -21.64 -0.09
CA GLY A 281 -2.21 -22.48 -0.35
C GLY A 281 -1.85 -23.77 -1.07
N ALA A 282 -1.06 -23.68 -2.14
CA ALA A 282 -0.58 -24.85 -2.88
C ALA A 282 0.30 -25.77 -2.02
N GLY A 283 1.23 -25.20 -1.25
CA GLY A 283 2.09 -25.94 -0.32
C GLY A 283 1.29 -26.73 0.71
N SER A 284 0.28 -26.10 1.30
CA SER A 284 -0.63 -26.71 2.29
C SER A 284 -1.39 -27.91 1.69
N LEU A 285 -1.90 -27.78 0.46
CA LEU A 285 -2.58 -28.86 -0.24
C LEU A 285 -1.61 -30.00 -0.60
N VAL A 286 -0.39 -29.69 -1.03
CA VAL A 286 0.62 -30.73 -1.30
C VAL A 286 1.01 -31.46 -0.02
N TYR A 287 1.17 -30.74 1.10
CA TYR A 287 1.41 -31.36 2.41
C TYR A 287 0.28 -32.32 2.82
N SER A 288 -0.98 -31.98 2.52
CA SER A 288 -2.12 -32.86 2.82
C SER A 288 -2.00 -34.25 2.18
N ASN A 289 -1.30 -34.36 1.04
CA ASN A 289 -1.01 -35.61 0.37
C ASN A 289 0.30 -36.26 0.88
N ILE A 290 1.35 -35.46 1.12
CA ILE A 290 2.65 -35.95 1.62
C ILE A 290 2.50 -36.55 3.02
N SER A 291 1.73 -35.90 3.91
CA SER A 291 1.51 -36.34 5.30
C SER A 291 0.95 -37.76 5.40
N GLN A 292 0.25 -38.25 4.38
CA GLN A 292 -0.27 -39.63 4.32
C GLN A 292 0.74 -40.63 3.75
N LYS A 293 1.66 -40.18 2.89
CA LYS A 293 2.65 -41.05 2.21
C LYS A 293 3.92 -41.25 3.05
N VAL A 294 4.28 -40.26 3.86
CA VAL A 294 5.51 -40.30 4.67
C VAL A 294 5.27 -41.11 5.95
N GLN A 295 6.15 -42.09 6.19
CA GLN A 295 6.16 -42.87 7.43
C GLN A 295 6.28 -41.97 8.66
N GLU A 296 5.52 -42.27 9.71
CA GLU A 296 5.41 -41.43 10.91
C GLU A 296 6.77 -41.04 11.52
N GLY A 297 7.68 -42.00 11.69
CA GLY A 297 9.01 -41.74 12.25
C GLY A 297 9.92 -40.86 11.37
N ARG A 298 9.56 -40.61 10.10
CA ARG A 298 10.32 -39.73 9.19
C ARG A 298 9.75 -38.32 9.10
N LYS A 299 8.52 -38.08 9.57
CA LYS A 299 7.87 -36.76 9.46
C LYS A 299 8.70 -35.61 10.06
N PRO A 300 9.39 -35.77 11.21
CA PRO A 300 10.30 -34.74 11.73
C PRO A 300 11.42 -34.34 10.76
N LEU A 301 12.05 -35.32 10.10
CA LEU A 301 13.13 -35.08 9.15
C LEU A 301 12.62 -34.38 7.88
N TYR A 302 11.46 -34.82 7.38
CA TYR A 302 10.79 -34.19 6.25
C TYR A 302 10.41 -32.74 6.56
N PHE A 303 9.92 -32.46 7.78
CA PHE A 303 9.64 -31.10 8.24
C PHE A 303 10.91 -30.23 8.21
N ALA A 304 12.00 -30.72 8.80
CA ALA A 304 13.27 -29.98 8.83
C ALA A 304 13.80 -29.70 7.41
N ALA A 305 13.68 -30.67 6.49
CA ALA A 305 14.07 -30.51 5.09
C ALA A 305 13.20 -29.49 4.34
N MET A 306 11.87 -29.53 4.51
CA MET A 306 10.95 -28.55 3.94
C MET A 306 11.27 -27.13 4.44
N ASN A 307 11.57 -26.99 5.73
CA ASN A 307 11.92 -25.68 6.30
C ASN A 307 13.30 -25.19 5.80
N THR A 308 14.30 -26.05 5.66
CA THR A 308 15.57 -25.67 5.00
C THR A 308 15.36 -25.24 3.56
N ALA A 309 14.51 -25.95 2.80
CA ALA A 309 14.18 -25.56 1.43
C ALA A 309 13.51 -24.18 1.38
N SER A 310 12.59 -23.89 2.31
CA SER A 310 11.99 -22.56 2.47
C SER A 310 13.04 -21.46 2.65
N ILE A 311 13.99 -21.66 3.58
CA ILE A 311 15.03 -20.68 3.90
C ILE A 311 15.98 -20.49 2.72
N ALA A 312 16.40 -21.58 2.07
CA ALA A 312 17.23 -21.55 0.88
C ALA A 312 16.55 -20.78 -0.26
N CYS A 313 15.28 -21.09 -0.54
CA CYS A 313 14.51 -20.40 -1.56
C CYS A 313 14.33 -18.91 -1.26
N ALA A 314 14.15 -18.52 0.00
CA ALA A 314 14.05 -17.11 0.38
C ALA A 314 15.38 -16.37 0.13
N TYR A 315 16.50 -17.00 0.50
CA TYR A 315 17.85 -16.49 0.23
C TYR A 315 18.13 -16.36 -1.27
N PHE A 316 17.94 -17.44 -2.03
CA PHE A 316 18.20 -17.43 -3.48
C PHE A 316 17.21 -16.57 -4.26
N GLY A 317 15.96 -16.47 -3.81
CA GLY A 317 14.98 -15.55 -4.41
C GLY A 317 15.41 -14.09 -4.27
N TYR A 318 16.00 -13.74 -3.11
CA TYR A 318 16.58 -12.42 -2.87
C TYR A 318 17.80 -12.15 -3.77
N VAL A 319 18.74 -13.09 -3.83
CA VAL A 319 19.92 -13.01 -4.72
C VAL A 319 19.51 -12.96 -6.20
N PHE A 320 18.51 -13.75 -6.60
CA PHE A 320 18.00 -13.77 -7.96
C PHE A 320 17.41 -12.43 -8.35
N LEU A 321 16.61 -11.81 -7.49
CA LEU A 321 16.01 -10.51 -7.79
C LEU A 321 17.09 -9.44 -8.00
N HIS A 322 18.17 -9.49 -7.21
CA HIS A 322 19.35 -8.66 -7.41
C HIS A 322 20.02 -8.91 -8.78
N ALA A 323 20.26 -10.17 -9.14
CA ALA A 323 20.87 -10.51 -10.44
C ALA A 323 19.99 -10.11 -11.64
N VAL A 324 18.68 -10.33 -11.53
CA VAL A 324 17.69 -9.86 -12.51
C VAL A 324 17.78 -8.35 -12.65
N TYR A 325 17.88 -7.62 -11.55
CA TYR A 325 17.95 -6.17 -11.57
C TYR A 325 19.19 -5.65 -12.30
N LEU A 326 20.37 -6.20 -12.00
CA LEU A 326 21.61 -5.90 -12.73
C LEU A 326 21.52 -6.23 -14.24
N SER A 327 20.73 -7.24 -14.61
CA SER A 327 20.53 -7.63 -16.02
C SER A 327 19.50 -6.76 -16.75
N TYR A 328 18.51 -6.22 -16.03
CA TYR A 328 17.47 -5.36 -16.61
C TYR A 328 17.93 -3.91 -16.79
N SER A 329 18.93 -3.43 -16.03
CA SER A 329 19.55 -2.12 -16.27
C SER A 329 20.23 -2.06 -17.66
N GLU A 330 20.72 -3.19 -18.18
CA GLU A 330 21.28 -3.28 -19.53
C GLU A 330 20.22 -3.39 -20.65
N THR A 331 18.97 -3.77 -20.32
CA THR A 331 17.91 -4.05 -21.28
C THR A 331 16.69 -3.14 -21.08
N GLY A 332 16.89 -1.82 -21.17
CA GLY A 332 15.87 -0.77 -21.08
C GLY A 332 14.74 -0.77 -22.13
N SER A 333 14.32 -1.92 -22.66
CA SER A 333 13.38 -2.01 -23.80
C SER A 333 12.12 -2.87 -23.59
N LEU A 334 12.05 -3.77 -22.61
CA LEU A 334 10.88 -4.65 -22.40
C LEU A 334 9.81 -4.08 -21.44
N GLY A 335 10.13 -3.04 -20.68
CA GLY A 335 9.24 -2.42 -19.67
C GLY A 335 8.37 -1.26 -20.16
N ALA A 336 8.29 -1.03 -21.48
CA ALA A 336 7.47 0.04 -22.07
C ALA A 336 5.98 -0.32 -22.10
N LEU A 337 5.71 -1.55 -22.55
CA LEU A 337 4.37 -2.04 -22.77
C LEU A 337 3.78 -2.56 -21.46
N TYR A 338 2.49 -2.32 -21.22
CA TYR A 338 1.78 -2.82 -20.03
C TYR A 338 1.96 -4.34 -19.85
N SER A 339 1.91 -5.07 -20.97
CA SER A 339 2.08 -6.52 -21.02
C SER A 339 3.48 -6.97 -20.62
N GLY A 340 4.52 -6.23 -21.02
CA GLY A 340 5.90 -6.45 -20.61
C GLY A 340 6.08 -6.20 -19.10
N TYR A 341 5.49 -5.13 -18.58
CA TYR A 341 5.48 -4.81 -17.15
C TYR A 341 4.81 -5.92 -16.30
N ILE A 342 3.59 -6.34 -16.63
CA ILE A 342 2.88 -7.39 -15.88
C ILE A 342 3.62 -8.72 -15.99
N SER A 343 4.18 -9.05 -17.16
CA SER A 343 4.97 -10.27 -17.36
C SER A 343 6.23 -10.26 -16.49
N ALA A 344 6.97 -9.16 -16.44
CA ALA A 344 8.16 -9.01 -15.59
C ALA A 344 7.78 -9.12 -14.11
N LEU A 345 6.72 -8.45 -13.67
CA LEU A 345 6.18 -8.50 -12.31
C LEU A 345 5.83 -9.93 -11.90
N VAL A 346 4.96 -10.60 -12.66
CA VAL A 346 4.52 -11.95 -12.33
C VAL A 346 5.70 -12.92 -12.30
N LYS A 347 6.63 -12.83 -13.26
CA LYS A 347 7.81 -13.70 -13.30
C LYS A 347 8.75 -13.44 -12.11
N SER A 348 9.14 -12.18 -11.86
CA SER A 348 10.08 -11.88 -10.79
C SER A 348 9.52 -12.23 -9.42
N THR A 349 8.24 -11.94 -9.15
CA THR A 349 7.58 -12.35 -7.91
C THR A 349 7.39 -13.87 -7.83
N ALA A 350 7.00 -14.54 -8.92
CA ALA A 350 6.87 -15.99 -8.93
C ALA A 350 8.22 -16.71 -8.70
N PHE A 351 9.34 -16.18 -9.19
CA PHE A 351 10.65 -16.79 -8.94
C PHE A 351 11.20 -16.46 -7.55
N ALA A 352 11.05 -15.21 -7.10
CA ALA A 352 11.65 -14.76 -5.84
C ALA A 352 10.84 -15.19 -4.60
N VAL A 353 9.50 -15.15 -4.68
CA VAL A 353 8.63 -15.31 -3.50
C VAL A 353 7.97 -16.69 -3.44
N PHE A 354 7.46 -17.19 -4.58
CA PHE A 354 6.66 -18.41 -4.61
C PHE A 354 7.37 -19.63 -4.01
N PRO A 355 8.63 -19.96 -4.35
CA PRO A 355 9.24 -21.20 -3.88
C PRO A 355 9.40 -21.23 -2.35
N ALA A 356 9.82 -20.11 -1.76
CA ALA A 356 9.92 -19.97 -0.31
C ALA A 356 8.54 -20.12 0.35
N ALA A 357 7.57 -19.32 -0.08
CA ALA A 357 6.21 -19.32 0.45
C ALA A 357 5.50 -20.68 0.28
N PHE A 358 5.82 -21.42 -0.78
CA PHE A 358 5.30 -22.77 -1.01
C PHE A 358 5.73 -23.75 0.09
N PHE A 359 7.02 -23.75 0.43
CA PHE A 359 7.50 -24.57 1.55
C PHE A 359 7.00 -24.05 2.90
N MET A 360 6.84 -22.74 3.09
CA MET A 360 6.17 -22.18 4.29
C MET A 360 4.74 -22.69 4.44
N GLY A 361 4.00 -22.83 3.33
CA GLY A 361 2.67 -23.42 3.32
C GLY A 361 2.63 -24.87 3.77
N MET A 362 3.71 -25.62 3.54
CA MET A 362 3.82 -27.00 4.03
C MET A 362 4.12 -27.07 5.53
N THR A 363 4.96 -26.18 6.05
CA THR A 363 5.53 -26.32 7.39
C THR A 363 4.53 -26.00 8.51
N LEU A 364 3.62 -25.04 8.35
CA LEU A 364 2.68 -24.72 9.44
C LEU A 364 1.71 -25.88 9.77
N PRO A 365 0.96 -26.46 8.82
CA PRO A 365 0.14 -27.65 9.09
C PRO A 365 0.96 -28.82 9.63
N ALA A 366 2.20 -28.98 9.15
CA ALA A 366 3.10 -30.02 9.60
C ALA A 366 3.56 -29.86 11.05
N ALA A 367 3.92 -28.64 11.45
CA ALA A 367 4.32 -28.34 12.82
C ALA A 367 3.17 -28.61 13.79
N ILE A 368 1.94 -28.22 13.43
CA ILE A 368 0.75 -28.49 14.25
C ILE A 368 0.49 -29.99 14.38
N GLU A 369 0.54 -30.75 13.28
CA GLU A 369 0.38 -32.22 13.31
C GLU A 369 1.42 -32.87 14.22
N LEU A 370 2.69 -32.48 14.10
CA LEU A 370 3.78 -33.02 14.91
C LEU A 370 3.64 -32.67 16.39
N VAL A 371 3.18 -31.45 16.72
CA VAL A 371 2.92 -31.07 18.12
C VAL A 371 1.77 -31.87 18.70
N ILE A 372 0.64 -32.03 17.99
CA ILE A 372 -0.51 -32.84 18.43
C ILE A 372 -0.04 -34.26 18.78
N LYS A 373 0.80 -34.86 17.94
CA LYS A 373 1.36 -36.20 18.15
C LYS A 373 2.34 -36.25 19.32
N SER A 374 3.17 -35.23 19.48
CA SER A 374 4.13 -35.15 20.59
C SER A 374 3.46 -34.92 21.95
N ALA A 375 2.26 -34.33 21.93
CA ALA A 375 1.50 -33.97 23.11
C ALA A 375 0.64 -35.12 23.64
N SER A 376 0.59 -36.29 22.99
CA SER A 376 -0.22 -37.41 23.47
C SER A 376 0.57 -38.71 23.43
N SER A 377 0.62 -39.42 24.57
CA SER A 377 1.24 -40.75 24.68
C SER A 377 0.35 -41.87 24.15
N ALA A 378 -0.94 -41.59 23.91
CA ALA A 378 -1.91 -42.53 23.36
C ALA A 378 -1.88 -42.54 21.82
N ARG A 379 -2.18 -43.69 21.21
CA ARG A 379 -2.27 -43.84 19.75
C ARG A 379 -3.37 -42.99 19.10
N ASP A 380 -4.42 -42.64 19.86
CA ASP A 380 -5.56 -41.86 19.38
C ASP A 380 -5.80 -40.64 20.29
N VAL A 381 -5.49 -39.44 19.78
CA VAL A 381 -5.78 -38.16 20.45
C VAL A 381 -7.27 -37.87 20.32
N ASN A 382 -7.92 -37.47 21.41
CA ASN A 382 -9.32 -37.04 21.36
C ASN A 382 -9.47 -35.87 20.35
N PRO A 383 -10.41 -35.94 19.37
CA PRO A 383 -10.65 -34.87 18.41
C PRO A 383 -10.87 -33.48 19.03
N ALA A 384 -11.49 -33.42 20.21
CA ALA A 384 -11.65 -32.19 20.97
C ALA A 384 -10.31 -31.62 21.42
N GLU A 385 -9.43 -32.46 21.99
CA GLU A 385 -8.09 -32.07 22.44
C GLU A 385 -7.20 -31.63 21.26
N ALA A 386 -7.23 -32.39 20.16
CA ALA A 386 -6.49 -32.04 18.94
C ALA A 386 -6.94 -30.69 18.35
N SER A 387 -8.25 -30.39 18.38
CA SER A 387 -8.79 -29.09 17.97
C SER A 387 -8.34 -27.96 18.91
N VAL A 388 -8.34 -28.19 20.23
CA VAL A 388 -7.86 -27.21 21.23
C VAL A 388 -6.38 -26.91 21.03
N ILE A 389 -5.54 -27.93 20.82
CA ILE A 389 -4.12 -27.74 20.51
C ILE A 389 -3.97 -26.95 19.21
N THR A 390 -4.70 -27.31 18.16
CA THR A 390 -4.70 -26.57 16.88
C THR A 390 -5.03 -25.10 17.09
N ALA A 391 -6.10 -24.80 17.82
CA ALA A 391 -6.55 -23.43 18.09
C ALA A 391 -5.49 -22.61 18.85
N ARG A 392 -4.86 -23.21 19.88
CA ARG A 392 -3.79 -22.55 20.64
C ARG A 392 -2.54 -22.29 19.80
N LEU A 393 -2.11 -23.27 18.99
CA LEU A 393 -0.95 -23.12 18.13
C LEU A 393 -1.20 -22.08 17.03
N TYR A 394 -2.38 -22.09 16.43
CA TYR A 394 -2.75 -21.08 15.44
C TYR A 394 -2.80 -19.68 16.08
N SER A 395 -3.33 -19.54 17.30
CA SER A 395 -3.27 -18.27 18.04
C SER A 395 -1.82 -17.83 18.30
N LEU A 396 -0.91 -18.76 18.62
CA LEU A 396 0.50 -18.43 18.82
C LEU A 396 1.17 -17.94 17.52
N ASN A 397 0.83 -18.55 16.39
CA ASN A 397 1.26 -18.08 15.07
C ASN A 397 0.72 -16.68 14.76
N THR A 398 -0.57 -16.44 15.01
CA THR A 398 -1.18 -15.11 14.83
C THR A 398 -0.55 -14.06 15.74
N PHE A 399 -0.20 -14.41 16.98
CA PHE A 399 0.55 -13.52 17.88
C PHE A 399 1.95 -13.20 17.32
N GLY A 400 2.64 -14.23 16.81
CA GLY A 400 3.89 -14.05 16.07
C GLY A 400 3.73 -13.08 14.91
N ALA A 401 2.67 -13.23 14.10
CA ALA A 401 2.35 -12.35 12.99
C ALA A 401 2.12 -10.89 13.42
N ILE A 402 1.37 -10.66 14.50
CA ILE A 402 1.17 -9.32 15.11
C ILE A 402 2.53 -8.71 15.48
N ALA A 403 3.37 -9.48 16.19
CA ALA A 403 4.70 -9.04 16.57
C ALA A 403 5.58 -8.79 15.34
N GLY A 404 5.47 -9.62 14.30
CA GLY A 404 6.18 -9.47 13.03
C GLY A 404 5.83 -8.15 12.35
N THR A 405 4.54 -7.87 12.18
CA THR A 405 4.06 -6.61 11.60
C THR A 405 4.53 -5.39 12.42
N ALA A 406 4.39 -5.43 13.74
CA ALA A 406 4.78 -4.33 14.62
C ALA A 406 6.31 -4.11 14.64
N ILE A 407 7.10 -5.16 14.89
CA ILE A 407 8.55 -5.04 15.04
C ILE A 407 9.20 -4.75 13.68
N THR A 408 8.72 -5.35 12.59
CA THR A 408 9.32 -5.12 11.26
C THR A 408 9.13 -3.69 10.81
N GLY A 409 7.89 -3.19 10.84
CA GLY A 409 7.58 -1.87 10.32
C GLY A 409 8.03 -0.73 11.23
N PHE A 410 8.01 -0.91 12.55
CA PHE A 410 8.35 0.15 13.50
C PHE A 410 9.80 0.13 13.98
N ILE A 411 10.48 -1.02 13.90
CA ILE A 411 11.83 -1.20 14.49
C ILE A 411 12.84 -1.70 13.45
N LEU A 412 12.63 -2.87 12.84
CA LEU A 412 13.68 -3.50 12.02
C LEU A 412 14.00 -2.70 10.76
N ILE A 413 13.00 -2.25 9.99
CA ILE A 413 13.25 -1.46 8.77
C ILE A 413 13.91 -0.12 9.12
N PRO A 414 13.38 0.70 10.06
CA PRO A 414 14.03 1.95 10.41
C PRO A 414 15.44 1.81 11.01
N ALA A 415 15.73 0.72 11.73
CA ALA A 415 16.99 0.54 12.44
C ALA A 415 18.06 -0.22 11.63
N ALA A 416 17.66 -1.21 10.84
CA ALA A 416 18.54 -2.14 10.14
C ALA A 416 18.34 -2.15 8.61
N GLY A 417 17.41 -1.34 8.09
CA GLY A 417 17.03 -1.31 6.69
C GLY A 417 16.32 -2.59 6.23
N ILE A 418 16.05 -2.64 4.93
CA ILE A 418 15.41 -3.79 4.28
C ILE A 418 16.31 -5.05 4.37
N ASN A 419 17.63 -4.91 4.18
CA ASN A 419 18.57 -6.02 4.29
C ASN A 419 18.71 -6.59 5.69
N GLY A 420 18.94 -5.72 6.67
CA GLY A 420 19.10 -6.16 8.05
C GLY A 420 17.84 -6.87 8.53
N SER A 421 16.66 -6.38 8.10
CA SER A 421 15.38 -7.06 8.34
C SER A 421 15.35 -8.46 7.71
N MET A 422 15.72 -8.59 6.43
CA MET A 422 15.76 -9.89 5.73
C MET A 422 16.76 -10.87 6.38
N ALA A 423 17.94 -10.38 6.76
CA ALA A 423 18.97 -11.15 7.45
C ALA A 423 18.48 -11.64 8.82
N VAL A 424 17.79 -10.81 9.60
CA VAL A 424 17.18 -11.19 10.89
C VAL A 424 16.17 -12.33 10.69
N PHE A 425 15.31 -12.26 9.68
CA PHE A 425 14.33 -13.33 9.42
C PHE A 425 14.95 -14.64 8.94
N LEU A 426 15.93 -14.57 8.03
CA LEU A 426 16.70 -15.73 7.61
C LEU A 426 17.43 -16.34 8.80
N ALA A 427 18.01 -15.51 9.67
CA ALA A 427 18.75 -15.95 10.82
C ALA A 427 17.87 -16.61 11.88
N ALA A 428 16.74 -16.00 12.22
CA ALA A 428 15.77 -16.58 13.14
C ALA A 428 15.24 -17.93 12.64
N SER A 429 14.93 -18.02 11.34
CA SER A 429 14.44 -19.25 10.72
C SER A 429 15.50 -20.35 10.70
N ALA A 430 16.74 -20.02 10.32
CA ALA A 430 17.85 -20.96 10.24
C ALA A 430 18.29 -21.46 11.62
N ALA A 431 18.45 -20.57 12.60
CA ALA A 431 18.83 -20.93 13.96
C ALA A 431 17.83 -21.91 14.58
N LEU A 432 16.54 -21.65 14.39
CA LEU A 432 15.49 -22.53 14.90
C LEU A 432 15.45 -23.86 14.16
N ASN A 433 15.65 -23.84 12.84
CA ASN A 433 15.69 -25.07 12.06
C ASN A 433 16.87 -25.96 12.40
N ILE A 434 18.02 -25.40 12.77
CA ILE A 434 19.19 -26.17 13.23
C ILE A 434 18.81 -27.00 14.47
N VAL A 435 18.14 -26.39 15.44
CA VAL A 435 17.69 -27.10 16.66
C VAL A 435 16.67 -28.20 16.31
N ILE A 436 15.71 -27.90 15.43
CA ILE A 436 14.69 -28.87 15.01
C ILE A 436 15.32 -30.03 14.23
N ALA A 437 16.20 -29.75 13.27
CA ALA A 437 16.87 -30.76 12.46
C ALA A 437 17.76 -31.69 13.31
N ALA A 438 18.48 -31.11 14.28
CA ALA A 438 19.32 -31.87 15.21
C ALA A 438 18.49 -32.77 16.16
N SER A 439 17.25 -32.38 16.46
CA SER A 439 16.34 -33.12 17.34
C SER A 439 15.32 -34.00 16.60
N ALA A 440 15.35 -33.99 15.25
CA ALA A 440 14.44 -34.74 14.39
C ALA A 440 14.88 -36.18 14.09
N GLU A 441 16.09 -36.60 14.46
CA GLU A 441 16.61 -37.95 14.16
C GLU A 441 16.29 -38.98 15.26
N PRO A 442 15.79 -40.17 14.89
CA PRO A 442 16.04 -41.40 15.64
C PRO A 442 17.50 -41.82 15.43
N GLU A 443 18.14 -42.37 16.46
CA GLU A 443 19.58 -42.71 16.51
C GLU A 443 20.15 -43.31 15.19
N GLY A 444 21.20 -42.69 14.64
CA GLY A 444 22.21 -43.39 13.81
C GLY A 444 22.30 -43.14 12.30
N ARG A 445 21.71 -42.08 11.70
CA ARG A 445 21.78 -41.88 10.21
C ARG A 445 22.27 -40.54 9.67
N GLY A 446 22.51 -39.51 10.49
CA GLY A 446 23.28 -38.30 10.13
C GLY A 446 22.60 -37.31 9.15
N ALA A 447 21.44 -37.64 8.57
CA ALA A 447 20.71 -36.78 7.65
C ALA A 447 20.22 -35.47 8.32
N GLY A 448 19.77 -35.54 9.58
CA GLY A 448 19.40 -34.34 10.36
C GLY A 448 20.59 -33.41 10.59
N LYS A 449 21.80 -33.96 10.78
CA LYS A 449 23.04 -33.17 10.88
C LYS A 449 23.38 -32.49 9.55
N SER A 450 23.20 -33.18 8.42
CA SER A 450 23.38 -32.58 7.09
C SER A 450 22.40 -31.42 6.83
N ILE A 451 21.13 -31.57 7.23
CA ILE A 451 20.11 -30.52 7.12
C ILE A 451 20.44 -29.32 8.02
N ALA A 452 20.91 -29.59 9.25
CA ALA A 452 21.39 -28.56 10.17
C ALA A 452 22.60 -27.81 9.59
N ALA A 453 23.58 -28.53 9.04
CA ALA A 453 24.76 -27.94 8.41
C ALA A 453 24.38 -27.07 7.20
N LEU A 454 23.45 -27.51 6.36
CA LEU A 454 22.95 -26.71 5.24
C LEU A 454 22.24 -25.44 5.72
N SER A 455 21.43 -25.54 6.79
CA SER A 455 20.78 -24.37 7.40
C SER A 455 21.80 -23.38 7.97
N LEU A 456 22.91 -23.88 8.55
CA LEU A 456 24.01 -23.05 9.04
C LEU A 456 24.77 -22.35 7.91
N LEU A 457 24.98 -23.02 6.78
CA LEU A 457 25.60 -22.40 5.60
C LEU A 457 24.74 -21.25 5.05
N ILE A 458 23.42 -21.43 5.00
CA ILE A 458 22.50 -20.36 4.57
C ILE A 458 22.50 -19.21 5.59
N LEU A 459 22.54 -19.51 6.89
CA LEU A 459 22.70 -18.50 7.95
C LEU A 459 23.98 -17.68 7.73
N ALA A 460 25.11 -18.32 7.44
CA ALA A 460 26.36 -17.63 7.16
C ALA A 460 26.26 -16.76 5.89
N GLY A 461 25.62 -17.27 4.82
CA GLY A 461 25.34 -16.52 3.59
C GLY A 461 24.49 -15.26 3.83
N ALA A 462 23.50 -15.33 4.75
CA ALA A 462 22.63 -14.20 5.07
C ALA A 462 23.39 -12.97 5.60
N PHE A 463 24.52 -13.17 6.28
CA PHE A 463 25.37 -12.06 6.75
C PHE A 463 26.12 -11.34 5.61
N PHE A 464 26.26 -11.96 4.42
CA PHE A 464 26.90 -11.35 3.26
C PHE A 464 25.93 -10.55 2.36
N LEU A 465 24.63 -10.51 2.69
CA LEU A 465 23.59 -9.83 1.90
C LEU A 465 23.33 -8.37 2.32
N SER A 466 24.21 -7.73 3.10
CA SER A 466 23.90 -6.48 3.80
C SER A 466 23.74 -5.21 2.94
N ASP A 467 24.03 -5.22 1.62
CA ASP A 467 24.08 -3.99 0.79
C ASP A 467 23.08 -3.91 -0.41
N THR A 468 22.18 -4.87 -0.62
CA THR A 468 21.32 -5.00 -1.84
C THR A 468 20.31 -3.86 -2.21
N PRO A 469 19.55 -3.19 -1.33
CA PRO A 469 18.59 -2.13 -1.65
C PRO A 469 19.24 -0.81 -2.01
N LEU A 470 20.37 -0.46 -1.37
CA LEU A 470 21.20 0.66 -1.83
C LEU A 470 21.64 0.39 -3.26
N LEU A 471 22.05 -0.83 -3.59
CA LEU A 471 22.38 -1.23 -4.98
C LEU A 471 21.17 -1.14 -5.93
N ILE A 472 19.94 -1.43 -5.46
CA ILE A 472 18.73 -1.24 -6.28
C ILE A 472 18.52 0.25 -6.57
N ALA A 473 18.55 1.09 -5.53
CA ALA A 473 18.42 2.53 -5.67
C ALA A 473 19.54 3.13 -6.53
N GLU A 474 20.79 2.70 -6.32
CA GLU A 474 21.97 3.15 -7.06
C GLU A 474 21.91 2.71 -8.52
N SER A 475 21.49 1.48 -8.83
CA SER A 475 21.37 1.12 -10.25
C SER A 475 20.17 1.79 -10.94
N ARG A 476 19.15 2.26 -10.21
CA ARG A 476 18.12 3.17 -10.79
C ARG A 476 18.71 4.54 -11.03
N LEU A 477 19.50 5.02 -10.08
CA LEU A 477 20.24 6.26 -10.22
C LEU A 477 21.14 6.19 -11.46
N HIS A 478 21.93 5.13 -11.63
CA HIS A 478 22.82 4.94 -12.77
C HIS A 478 22.08 4.70 -14.10
N GLU A 479 20.85 4.17 -14.09
CA GLU A 479 20.01 4.10 -15.31
C GLU A 479 19.68 5.51 -15.85
N ILE A 480 19.48 6.48 -14.95
CA ILE A 480 19.10 7.86 -15.30
C ILE A 480 20.34 8.76 -15.41
N TYR A 481 21.31 8.58 -14.52
CA TYR A 481 22.54 9.35 -14.36
C TYR A 481 23.73 8.39 -14.13
N PRO A 482 24.33 7.86 -15.21
CA PRO A 482 25.34 6.78 -15.14
C PRO A 482 26.53 7.01 -14.21
N ASP A 483 26.93 8.27 -14.01
CA ASP A 483 28.11 8.66 -13.22
C ASP A 483 27.74 9.34 -11.89
N SER A 484 26.46 9.30 -11.48
CA SER A 484 25.99 9.94 -10.24
C SER A 484 25.94 8.96 -9.08
N GLU A 485 26.16 9.45 -7.87
CA GLU A 485 26.05 8.67 -6.63
C GLU A 485 25.14 9.41 -5.64
N PHE A 486 24.58 8.68 -4.67
CA PHE A 486 23.83 9.31 -3.59
C PHE A 486 24.77 10.03 -2.61
N ILE A 487 24.51 11.32 -2.40
CA ILE A 487 25.14 12.12 -1.33
C ILE A 487 24.34 12.05 -0.02
N PHE A 488 23.10 11.56 -0.10
CA PHE A 488 22.22 11.25 1.01
C PHE A 488 21.40 10.02 0.65
N TYR A 489 21.30 9.04 1.55
CA TYR A 489 20.39 7.90 1.40
C TYR A 489 19.90 7.47 2.78
N ARG A 490 18.59 7.26 2.92
CA ARG A 490 17.96 6.82 4.15
C ARG A 490 16.74 5.96 3.83
N GLU A 491 16.62 4.83 4.52
CA GLU A 491 15.40 4.02 4.52
C GLU A 491 14.57 4.35 5.76
N ASP A 492 13.31 4.73 5.59
CA ASP A 492 12.41 5.02 6.68
C ASP A 492 11.06 4.27 6.57
N ALA A 493 10.19 4.46 7.56
CA ALA A 493 8.89 3.81 7.62
C ALA A 493 7.91 4.31 6.56
N ALA A 494 8.17 5.40 5.84
CA ALA A 494 7.36 5.92 4.74
C ALA A 494 7.93 5.51 3.38
N ALA A 495 9.23 5.70 3.13
CA ALA A 495 9.90 5.46 1.85
C ALA A 495 11.41 5.27 2.00
N SER A 496 12.08 4.79 0.96
CA SER A 496 13.53 4.97 0.81
C SER A 496 13.81 6.28 0.09
N VAL A 497 14.57 7.17 0.71
CA VAL A 497 14.85 8.52 0.22
C VAL A 497 16.33 8.65 -0.10
N GLY A 498 16.62 9.08 -1.33
CA GLY A 498 17.98 9.37 -1.80
C GLY A 498 18.08 10.78 -2.37
N VAL A 499 19.25 11.40 -2.27
CA VAL A 499 19.59 12.61 -3.05
C VAL A 499 20.92 12.37 -3.74
N ASP A 500 20.95 12.58 -5.06
CA ASP A 500 22.15 12.36 -5.86
C ASP A 500 23.08 13.58 -5.88
N LYS A 501 24.28 13.43 -6.48
CA LYS A 501 25.25 14.54 -6.66
C LYS A 501 24.69 15.73 -7.46
N ASN A 502 23.68 15.53 -8.29
CA ASN A 502 23.00 16.60 -9.02
C ASN A 502 21.88 17.28 -8.21
N HIS A 503 21.73 16.90 -6.94
CA HIS A 503 20.64 17.32 -6.06
C HIS A 503 19.26 16.98 -6.63
N THR A 504 19.10 15.75 -7.14
CA THR A 504 17.82 15.19 -7.54
C THR A 504 17.30 14.33 -6.40
N LEU A 505 16.10 14.63 -5.91
CA LEU A 505 15.41 13.78 -4.93
C LEU A 505 14.91 12.48 -5.57
N PHE A 506 15.23 11.37 -4.93
CA PHE A 506 14.71 10.05 -5.21
C PHE A 506 13.85 9.57 -4.04
N VAL A 507 12.68 9.02 -4.33
CA VAL A 507 11.80 8.35 -3.36
C VAL A 507 11.40 6.99 -3.92
N ASP A 508 11.64 5.93 -3.16
CA ASP A 508 11.51 4.52 -3.56
C ASP A 508 12.18 4.21 -4.91
N ALA A 509 13.43 4.68 -5.03
CA ALA A 509 14.27 4.56 -6.23
C ALA A 509 13.71 5.27 -7.48
N ARG A 510 12.83 6.26 -7.31
CA ARG A 510 12.30 7.05 -8.45
C ARG A 510 12.63 8.53 -8.31
N PRO A 511 13.03 9.19 -9.40
CA PRO A 511 13.22 10.63 -9.37
C PRO A 511 11.88 11.31 -9.13
N MET A 512 11.80 12.12 -8.08
CA MET A 512 10.62 12.93 -7.75
C MET A 512 10.77 14.36 -8.23
N THR A 513 11.99 14.80 -8.51
CA THR A 513 12.26 16.18 -8.90
C THR A 513 12.59 16.30 -10.37
N ILE A 514 11.99 17.31 -10.99
CA ILE A 514 12.51 17.96 -12.18
C ILE A 514 12.62 19.45 -11.85
N LYS A 515 13.81 20.06 -12.00
CA LYS A 515 14.01 21.50 -11.73
C LYS A 515 13.35 22.32 -12.84
N VAL A 516 12.10 22.70 -12.62
CA VAL A 516 11.26 23.44 -13.56
C VAL A 516 10.55 24.61 -12.88
N SER A 517 10.15 25.60 -13.67
CA SER A 517 9.52 26.82 -13.17
C SER A 517 8.16 26.59 -12.48
N VAL A 518 7.47 25.49 -12.78
CA VAL A 518 6.17 25.14 -12.19
C VAL A 518 6.22 25.10 -10.65
N LEU A 519 7.29 24.54 -10.06
CA LEU A 519 7.42 24.40 -8.60
C LEU A 519 7.45 25.78 -7.91
N LYS A 520 7.99 26.78 -8.61
CA LYS A 520 8.04 28.17 -8.13
C LYS A 520 6.69 28.87 -8.33
N LEU A 521 6.05 28.64 -9.48
CA LEU A 521 4.69 29.12 -9.76
C LEU A 521 3.67 28.59 -8.75
N MET A 522 3.87 27.39 -8.20
CA MET A 522 3.00 26.82 -7.16
C MET A 522 2.99 27.60 -5.84
N ALA A 523 3.98 28.46 -5.59
CA ALA A 523 3.94 29.47 -4.53
C ALA A 523 3.36 30.79 -5.05
N HIS A 524 3.96 31.32 -6.12
CA HIS A 524 3.68 32.68 -6.58
C HIS A 524 2.28 32.87 -7.18
N LEU A 525 1.82 31.93 -8.00
CA LEU A 525 0.54 32.02 -8.69
C LEU A 525 -0.66 32.08 -7.74
N PRO A 526 -0.86 31.13 -6.80
CA PRO A 526 -2.01 31.23 -5.90
C PRO A 526 -1.91 32.44 -4.94
N LEU A 527 -0.71 32.83 -4.51
CA LEU A 527 -0.52 34.07 -3.73
C LEU A 527 -0.85 35.33 -4.53
N ALA A 528 -0.65 35.34 -5.85
CA ALA A 528 -1.06 36.45 -6.70
C ALA A 528 -2.58 36.55 -6.85
N LEU A 529 -3.28 35.42 -6.78
CA LEU A 529 -4.73 35.30 -6.98
C LEU A 529 -5.55 35.44 -5.69
N ALA A 530 -4.98 35.12 -4.53
CA ALA A 530 -5.67 35.20 -3.25
C ALA A 530 -5.89 36.65 -2.79
N ASP A 531 -7.04 36.90 -2.16
CA ASP A 531 -7.40 38.21 -1.64
C ASP A 531 -6.53 38.61 -0.43
N ASN A 532 -6.18 37.63 0.41
CA ASN A 532 -5.28 37.77 1.54
C ASN A 532 -4.06 36.85 1.39
N LYS A 533 -2.94 37.19 2.05
CA LYS A 533 -1.63 36.52 1.87
C LYS A 533 -0.92 36.31 3.20
N SER A 534 -1.67 36.00 4.26
CA SER A 534 -1.15 35.89 5.61
C SER A 534 -0.71 34.48 5.95
N ARG A 535 -1.40 33.45 5.42
CA ARG A 535 -1.06 32.05 5.72
C ARG A 535 -1.21 31.12 4.51
N MET A 536 -0.16 30.34 4.26
CA MET A 536 -0.10 29.32 3.23
C MET A 536 0.08 27.91 3.83
N LEU A 537 -0.56 26.92 3.22
CA LEU A 537 -0.32 25.50 3.45
C LEU A 537 0.34 24.91 2.20
N VAL A 538 1.48 24.23 2.36
CA VAL A 538 2.13 23.46 1.29
C VAL A 538 2.02 21.98 1.66
N ILE A 539 1.44 21.17 0.78
CA ILE A 539 1.30 19.72 0.96
C ILE A 539 2.23 19.02 -0.03
N CYS A 540 3.01 18.05 0.46
CA CYS A 540 4.11 17.37 -0.23
C CYS A 540 5.29 18.32 -0.42
N LEU A 541 6.30 18.22 0.45
CA LEU A 541 7.42 19.16 0.51
C LEU A 541 8.39 18.97 -0.66
N GLY A 542 8.67 17.71 -1.02
CA GLY A 542 9.71 17.38 -1.99
C GLY A 542 11.06 17.99 -1.60
N GLU A 543 11.72 18.70 -2.52
CA GLU A 543 12.96 19.46 -2.25
C GLU A 543 12.73 20.79 -1.51
N GLY A 544 11.46 21.13 -1.22
CA GLY A 544 11.06 22.35 -0.56
C GLY A 544 11.13 23.60 -1.43
N MET A 545 11.14 23.45 -2.77
CA MET A 545 11.19 24.59 -3.70
C MET A 545 10.02 25.55 -3.51
N THR A 546 8.79 25.04 -3.48
CA THR A 546 7.58 25.84 -3.21
C THR A 546 7.68 26.58 -1.87
N LEU A 547 8.20 25.91 -0.83
CA LEU A 547 8.39 26.50 0.49
C LEU A 547 9.42 27.63 0.48
N LYS A 548 10.52 27.47 -0.27
CA LYS A 548 11.55 28.49 -0.46
C LYS A 548 11.01 29.70 -1.23
N SER A 549 10.29 29.49 -2.32
CA SER A 549 9.62 30.56 -3.07
C SER A 549 8.57 31.30 -2.22
N ALA A 550 7.84 30.59 -1.35
CA ALA A 550 6.93 31.19 -0.40
C ALA A 550 7.66 32.09 0.63
N ALA A 551 8.88 31.73 1.04
CA ALA A 551 9.67 32.51 2.00
C ALA A 551 10.07 33.91 1.49
N LEU A 552 10.02 34.15 0.18
CA LEU A 552 10.25 35.45 -0.45
C LEU A 552 9.15 36.48 -0.14
N HIS A 553 7.98 36.05 0.34
CA HIS A 553 6.87 36.95 0.65
C HIS A 553 6.93 37.41 2.11
N GLU A 554 7.01 38.72 2.32
CA GLU A 554 6.98 39.33 3.64
C GLU A 554 5.61 39.16 4.31
N GLY A 555 5.62 38.94 5.63
CA GLY A 555 4.39 38.76 6.41
C GLY A 555 3.65 37.42 6.22
N LEU A 556 4.11 36.57 5.30
CA LEU A 556 3.53 35.24 5.11
C LEU A 556 3.98 34.27 6.21
N ALA A 557 3.04 33.51 6.78
CA ALA A 557 3.32 32.30 7.54
C ALA A 557 3.04 31.07 6.67
N CYS A 558 3.87 30.02 6.77
CA CYS A 558 3.71 28.82 5.95
C CYS A 558 3.84 27.54 6.78
N ASP A 559 2.83 26.68 6.72
CA ASP A 559 2.93 25.31 7.21
C ASP A 559 3.19 24.40 6.00
N ALA A 560 4.27 23.62 6.00
CA ALA A 560 4.57 22.60 5.00
C ALA A 560 4.39 21.21 5.60
N VAL A 561 3.57 20.37 4.98
CA VAL A 561 3.25 19.02 5.46
C VAL A 561 3.91 17.98 4.56
N GLU A 562 4.73 17.14 5.17
CA GLU A 562 5.47 16.07 4.50
C GLU A 562 5.32 14.75 5.26
N LEU A 563 5.10 13.68 4.50
CA LEU A 563 4.87 12.34 5.02
C LEU A 563 6.18 11.64 5.43
N SER A 564 7.25 11.83 4.65
CA SER A 564 8.51 11.10 4.83
C SER A 564 9.49 11.86 5.72
N PRO A 565 9.92 11.28 6.86
CA PRO A 565 10.99 11.85 7.68
C PRO A 565 12.32 12.00 6.92
N GLY A 566 12.62 11.06 6.01
CA GLY A 566 13.79 11.11 5.13
C GLY A 566 13.76 12.30 4.17
N VAL A 567 12.59 12.65 3.62
CA VAL A 567 12.43 13.86 2.78
C VAL A 567 12.64 15.12 3.61
N ILE A 568 12.08 15.18 4.82
CA ILE A 568 12.28 16.32 5.74
C ILE A 568 13.75 16.48 6.12
N GLU A 569 14.44 15.36 6.39
CA GLU A 569 15.87 15.39 6.71
C GLU A 569 16.70 15.83 5.50
N ALA A 570 16.46 15.26 4.32
CA ALA A 570 17.12 15.68 3.08
C ALA A 570 16.90 17.17 2.80
N PHE A 571 15.66 17.67 2.99
CA PHE A 571 15.35 19.10 2.91
C PHE A 571 16.22 19.93 3.86
N LYS A 572 16.31 19.56 5.13
CA LYS A 572 17.07 20.31 6.14
C LYS A 572 18.58 20.25 5.89
N THR A 573 19.13 19.08 5.57
CA THR A 573 20.58 18.85 5.51
C THR A 573 21.17 19.15 4.14
N VAL A 574 20.50 18.76 3.05
CA VAL A 574 21.01 18.90 1.67
C VAL A 574 20.53 20.22 1.05
N TYR A 575 19.22 20.47 1.07
CA TYR A 575 18.63 21.60 0.34
C TYR A 575 18.66 22.91 1.11
N MET A 576 18.58 22.88 2.44
CA MET A 576 18.72 24.05 3.33
C MET A 576 20.12 24.16 3.94
N LYS A 577 20.98 23.15 3.78
CA LYS A 577 22.35 23.14 4.35
C LYS A 577 22.41 23.45 5.85
N GLY A 578 21.38 23.05 6.60
CA GLY A 578 21.24 23.30 8.04
C GLY A 578 20.71 24.69 8.42
N GLU A 579 20.37 25.55 7.45
CA GLU A 579 19.84 26.88 7.73
C GLU A 579 18.43 26.80 8.36
N PRO A 580 18.15 27.65 9.38
CA PRO A 580 16.83 27.68 9.99
C PRO A 580 15.78 28.25 9.03
N LEU A 581 14.55 27.77 9.16
CA LEU A 581 13.41 28.32 8.43
C LEU A 581 13.11 29.76 8.88
N LYS A 582 12.59 30.57 7.95
CA LYS A 582 12.07 31.91 8.22
C LYS A 582 11.06 31.88 9.38
N PRO A 583 11.07 32.86 10.31
CA PRO A 583 10.04 32.94 11.35
C PRO A 583 8.62 32.86 10.77
N GLY A 584 7.78 31.99 11.35
CA GLY A 584 6.44 31.73 10.83
C GLY A 584 6.35 30.57 9.83
N PHE A 585 7.48 29.99 9.42
CA PHE A 585 7.53 28.80 8.56
C PHE A 585 7.79 27.55 9.39
N LYS A 586 7.06 26.47 9.10
CA LYS A 586 7.16 25.20 9.80
C LYS A 586 7.06 24.04 8.82
N VAL A 587 7.86 22.99 9.05
CA VAL A 587 7.69 21.69 8.40
C VAL A 587 7.08 20.74 9.43
N ILE A 588 6.00 20.07 9.05
CA ILE A 588 5.16 19.19 9.88
C ILE A 588 5.24 17.79 9.28
N GLU A 589 5.64 16.82 10.10
CA GLU A 589 5.62 15.40 9.73
C GLU A 589 4.20 14.85 9.91
N ASP A 590 3.44 14.77 8.82
CA ASP A 590 2.08 14.23 8.81
C ASP A 590 1.68 13.82 7.38
N ASP A 591 0.67 12.96 7.27
CA ASP A 591 0.02 12.66 6.00
C ASP A 591 -0.83 13.86 5.56
N GLY A 592 -0.56 14.39 4.36
CA GLY A 592 -1.24 15.59 3.87
C GLY A 592 -2.77 15.49 3.81
N ARG A 593 -3.30 14.31 3.44
CA ARG A 593 -4.75 14.06 3.40
C ARG A 593 -5.32 14.05 4.82
N ASN A 594 -4.62 13.40 5.75
CA ASN A 594 -4.97 13.35 7.16
C ASN A 594 -4.93 14.75 7.80
N TYR A 595 -3.86 15.50 7.56
CA TYR A 595 -3.70 16.87 8.04
C TYR A 595 -4.91 17.72 7.61
N VAL A 596 -5.27 17.71 6.32
CA VAL A 596 -6.43 18.45 5.82
C VAL A 596 -7.74 18.00 6.49
N GLN A 597 -7.90 16.69 6.70
CA GLN A 597 -9.09 16.13 7.34
C GLN A 597 -9.33 16.72 8.73
N PHE A 598 -8.27 16.94 9.49
CA PHE A 598 -8.37 17.20 10.93
C PHE A 598 -7.79 18.55 11.38
N CYS A 599 -7.20 19.32 10.46
CA CYS A 599 -6.70 20.64 10.75
C CYS A 599 -7.83 21.62 11.06
N ARG A 600 -7.65 22.38 12.14
CA ARG A 600 -8.57 23.44 12.57
C ARG A 600 -8.17 24.83 12.02
N LYS A 601 -6.92 24.99 11.59
CA LYS A 601 -6.41 26.27 11.07
C LYS A 601 -7.08 26.60 9.74
N LYS A 602 -7.20 27.90 9.46
CA LYS A 602 -7.63 28.41 8.16
C LYS A 602 -6.43 28.93 7.39
N TYR A 603 -6.47 28.81 6.08
CA TYR A 603 -5.40 29.21 5.17
C TYR A 603 -5.94 30.11 4.07
N ASP A 604 -5.16 31.09 3.64
CA ASP A 604 -5.50 31.91 2.48
C ASP A 604 -5.09 31.19 1.19
N VAL A 605 -4.01 30.42 1.24
CA VAL A 605 -3.52 29.62 0.12
C VAL A 605 -3.26 28.18 0.56
N VAL A 606 -3.71 27.22 -0.24
CA VAL A 606 -3.35 25.80 -0.12
C VAL A 606 -2.71 25.35 -1.42
N THR A 607 -1.48 24.85 -1.37
CA THR A 607 -0.78 24.30 -2.53
C THR A 607 -0.50 22.82 -2.32
N ILE A 608 -0.69 22.01 -3.36
CA ILE A 608 -0.55 20.55 -3.31
C ILE A 608 0.29 20.08 -4.48
N ASP A 609 1.43 19.47 -4.17
CA ASP A 609 2.39 18.94 -5.15
C ASP A 609 2.60 17.43 -4.98
N PRO A 610 1.56 16.61 -5.21
CA PRO A 610 1.66 15.20 -4.90
C PRO A 610 2.62 14.51 -5.87
N PRO A 611 3.32 13.45 -5.44
CA PRO A 611 3.97 12.57 -6.39
C PRO A 611 2.93 12.05 -7.40
N PRO A 612 3.32 11.75 -8.64
CA PRO A 612 2.36 11.31 -9.62
C PRO A 612 1.52 10.11 -9.14
N PRO A 613 0.19 10.10 -9.36
CA PRO A 613 -0.71 9.13 -8.71
C PRO A 613 -0.36 7.66 -8.96
N LEU A 614 0.24 7.35 -10.11
CA LEU A 614 0.69 5.99 -10.42
C LEU A 614 1.88 5.54 -9.58
N TYR A 615 2.68 6.48 -9.09
CA TYR A 615 4.01 6.20 -8.55
C TYR A 615 4.01 6.00 -7.05
N ALA A 616 3.10 6.65 -6.34
CA ALA A 616 3.00 6.56 -4.89
C ALA A 616 1.61 6.08 -4.47
N SER A 617 1.57 5.05 -3.62
CA SER A 617 0.35 4.64 -2.95
C SER A 617 -0.22 5.82 -2.16
N GLY A 618 -1.53 6.09 -2.30
CA GLY A 618 -2.20 7.16 -1.55
C GLY A 618 -2.21 8.53 -2.22
N ALA A 619 -1.42 8.80 -3.26
CA ALA A 619 -1.44 10.07 -3.96
C ALA A 619 -2.81 10.38 -4.60
N ILE A 620 -3.58 9.33 -4.94
CA ILE A 620 -4.98 9.47 -5.39
C ILE A 620 -5.87 10.18 -4.36
N ASN A 621 -5.56 10.08 -3.07
CA ASN A 621 -6.41 10.66 -2.02
C ASN A 621 -6.42 12.20 -2.07
N PHE A 622 -5.53 12.83 -2.85
CA PHE A 622 -5.53 14.27 -3.14
C PHE A 622 -6.41 14.66 -4.33
N HIS A 623 -7.06 13.71 -5.00
CA HIS A 623 -7.86 13.90 -6.20
C HIS A 623 -9.34 13.53 -6.03
N THR A 624 -9.78 13.25 -4.80
CA THR A 624 -11.17 12.88 -4.49
C THR A 624 -12.02 14.11 -4.17
N VAL A 625 -13.32 14.04 -4.50
CA VAL A 625 -14.29 15.10 -4.15
C VAL A 625 -14.25 15.39 -2.65
N GLU A 626 -14.23 14.36 -1.81
CA GLU A 626 -14.21 14.47 -0.35
C GLU A 626 -12.96 15.19 0.17
N PHE A 627 -11.82 15.04 -0.52
CA PHE A 627 -10.62 15.81 -0.22
C PHE A 627 -10.77 17.28 -0.54
N TYR A 628 -11.26 17.59 -1.73
CA TYR A 628 -11.46 18.97 -2.14
C TYR A 628 -12.49 19.68 -1.27
N GLU A 629 -13.58 19.02 -0.89
CA GLU A 629 -14.60 19.60 0.00
C GLU A 629 -13.97 20.02 1.33
N ARG A 630 -13.14 19.14 1.90
CA ARG A 630 -12.44 19.45 3.13
C ARG A 630 -11.38 20.54 2.95
N ALA A 631 -10.61 20.51 1.87
CA ALA A 631 -9.62 21.55 1.57
C ALA A 631 -10.29 22.94 1.39
N ARG A 632 -11.47 22.99 0.76
CA ARG A 632 -12.30 24.20 0.66
C ARG A 632 -12.74 24.71 2.03
N ASP A 633 -13.05 23.81 2.96
CA ASP A 633 -13.38 24.19 4.34
C ASP A 633 -12.17 24.75 5.08
N LEU A 634 -10.93 24.41 4.72
CA LEU A 634 -9.72 25.01 5.30
C LEU A 634 -9.46 26.42 4.77
N LEU A 635 -9.88 26.72 3.54
CA LEU A 635 -9.67 28.04 2.96
C LEU A 635 -10.47 29.13 3.68
N CYS A 636 -9.85 30.30 3.86
CA CYS A 636 -10.54 31.55 4.13
C CYS A 636 -11.43 31.93 2.93
N ASP A 637 -12.45 32.75 3.16
CA ASP A 637 -13.16 33.38 2.05
C ASP A 637 -12.18 34.28 1.27
N GLY A 638 -12.21 34.20 -0.06
CA GLY A 638 -11.20 34.82 -0.92
C GLY A 638 -9.89 34.02 -1.05
N GLY A 639 -9.84 32.82 -0.46
CA GLY A 639 -8.67 31.94 -0.53
C GLY A 639 -8.56 31.15 -1.83
N VAL A 640 -7.35 30.67 -2.14
CA VAL A 640 -7.03 29.94 -3.38
C VAL A 640 -6.38 28.59 -3.07
N ILE A 641 -6.88 27.53 -3.69
CA ILE A 641 -6.19 26.25 -3.78
C ILE A 641 -5.44 26.15 -5.12
N CYS A 642 -4.22 25.62 -5.11
CA CYS A 642 -3.43 25.31 -6.30
C CYS A 642 -2.94 23.86 -6.23
N GLN A 643 -3.18 23.07 -7.26
CA GLN A 643 -2.69 21.71 -7.33
C GLN A 643 -2.07 21.42 -8.69
N TRP A 644 -0.95 20.71 -8.68
CA TRP A 644 -0.34 20.18 -9.88
C TRP A 644 -0.97 18.84 -10.29
N PHE A 645 -1.27 18.72 -11.58
CA PHE A 645 -1.84 17.53 -12.20
C PHE A 645 -0.90 17.00 -13.29
N PRO A 646 -0.05 15.99 -12.98
CA PRO A 646 0.88 15.41 -13.96
C PRO A 646 0.16 14.62 -15.05
N PHE A 647 0.68 14.64 -16.28
CA PHE A 647 0.10 13.91 -17.43
C PHE A 647 0.28 12.37 -17.40
N GLN A 648 0.57 11.80 -16.25
CA GLN A 648 0.94 10.39 -16.11
C GLN A 648 -0.29 9.50 -15.82
N THR A 649 -1.34 9.64 -16.62
CA THR A 649 -2.57 8.81 -16.55
C THR A 649 -3.33 8.90 -17.87
N ASP A 650 -4.30 8.02 -18.11
CA ASP A 650 -5.09 8.05 -19.35
C ASP A 650 -5.98 9.29 -19.44
N SER A 651 -6.27 9.73 -20.66
CA SER A 651 -6.97 10.99 -20.92
C SER A 651 -8.35 11.06 -20.24
N LYS A 652 -9.07 9.94 -20.20
CA LYS A 652 -10.41 9.87 -19.59
C LYS A 652 -10.32 10.04 -18.08
N THR A 653 -9.42 9.32 -17.43
CA THR A 653 -9.24 9.39 -15.99
C THR A 653 -8.62 10.73 -15.56
N TYR A 654 -7.78 11.33 -16.40
CA TYR A 654 -7.30 12.71 -16.19
C TYR A 654 -8.47 13.70 -16.13
N MET A 655 -9.40 13.62 -17.09
CA MET A 655 -10.59 14.47 -17.09
C MET A 655 -11.52 14.20 -15.90
N MET A 656 -11.60 12.96 -15.38
CA MET A 656 -12.32 12.66 -14.13
C MET A 656 -11.69 13.38 -12.93
N ALA A 657 -10.35 13.42 -12.86
CA ALA A 657 -9.63 14.12 -11.79
C ALA A 657 -9.88 15.63 -11.86
N LEU A 658 -9.82 16.22 -13.05
CA LEU A 658 -10.16 17.64 -13.24
C LEU A 658 -11.62 17.92 -12.89
N LYS A 659 -12.57 17.09 -13.35
CA LYS A 659 -14.00 17.18 -13.01
C LYS A 659 -14.21 17.23 -11.50
N SER A 660 -13.53 16.36 -10.78
CA SER A 660 -13.65 16.24 -9.32
C SER A 660 -13.19 17.52 -8.60
N PHE A 661 -12.10 18.13 -9.07
CA PHE A 661 -11.62 19.42 -8.59
C PHE A 661 -12.65 20.54 -8.84
N VAL A 662 -13.10 20.67 -10.11
CA VAL A 662 -13.97 21.79 -10.52
C VAL A 662 -15.40 21.67 -10.00
N LYS A 663 -15.84 20.47 -9.63
CA LYS A 663 -17.12 20.25 -8.93
C LYS A 663 -17.15 20.95 -7.57
N VAL A 664 -16.02 20.96 -6.86
CA VAL A 664 -15.92 21.61 -5.55
C VAL A 664 -15.51 23.08 -5.66
N PHE A 665 -14.69 23.41 -6.67
CA PHE A 665 -14.25 24.75 -7.00
C PHE A 665 -14.71 25.15 -8.42
N PRO A 666 -15.98 25.58 -8.60
CA PRO A 666 -16.49 25.98 -9.91
C PRO A 666 -15.71 27.16 -10.50
N GLU A 667 -15.34 28.12 -9.67
CA GLU A 667 -14.46 29.24 -9.99
C GLU A 667 -13.01 28.77 -10.04
N SER A 668 -12.63 28.20 -11.18
CA SER A 668 -11.30 27.62 -11.37
C SER A 668 -10.70 27.95 -12.74
N ALA A 669 -9.38 27.85 -12.82
CA ALA A 669 -8.61 28.01 -14.03
C ALA A 669 -7.57 26.90 -14.15
N ALA A 670 -7.43 26.38 -15.36
CA ALA A 670 -6.44 25.39 -15.74
C ALA A 670 -5.30 26.09 -16.49
N TRP A 671 -4.12 26.07 -15.89
CA TRP A 671 -2.93 26.73 -16.40
C TRP A 671 -1.99 25.69 -17.00
N SER A 672 -1.66 25.83 -18.29
CA SER A 672 -0.55 25.08 -18.88
C SER A 672 0.75 25.48 -18.20
N VAL A 673 1.67 24.54 -18.08
CA VAL A 673 3.02 24.83 -17.55
C VAL A 673 4.01 24.92 -18.73
N PRO A 674 4.99 25.83 -18.68
CA PRO A 674 5.85 26.06 -19.85
C PRO A 674 6.67 24.85 -20.28
N GLU A 675 7.06 24.00 -19.34
CA GLU A 675 7.83 22.78 -19.58
C GLU A 675 6.96 21.56 -19.92
N ASN A 676 5.64 21.75 -20.04
CA ASN A 676 4.66 20.74 -20.43
C ASN A 676 4.68 19.46 -19.55
N VAL A 677 5.00 19.61 -18.25
CA VAL A 677 5.05 18.50 -17.28
C VAL A 677 3.70 18.24 -16.58
N GLY A 678 2.65 18.96 -16.95
CA GLY A 678 1.30 18.83 -16.39
C GLY A 678 0.50 20.12 -16.54
N ILE A 679 -0.56 20.26 -15.74
CA ILE A 679 -1.27 21.53 -15.58
C ILE A 679 -1.30 21.93 -14.11
N LEU A 680 -1.36 23.23 -13.86
CA LEU A 680 -1.73 23.76 -12.55
C LEU A 680 -3.22 24.06 -12.56
N MET A 681 -3.95 23.51 -11.61
CA MET A 681 -5.34 23.86 -11.36
C MET A 681 -5.42 24.83 -10.20
N THR A 682 -6.00 26.00 -10.41
CA THR A 682 -6.31 26.94 -9.33
C THR A 682 -7.80 26.99 -9.09
N GLY A 683 -8.25 26.90 -7.85
CA GLY A 683 -9.64 27.03 -7.43
C GLY A 683 -9.80 28.16 -6.42
N TYR A 684 -10.78 29.04 -6.63
CA TYR A 684 -11.06 30.18 -5.78
C TYR A 684 -12.26 29.92 -4.87
N LYS A 685 -12.13 30.25 -3.58
CA LYS A 685 -13.25 30.21 -2.63
C LYS A 685 -13.94 31.57 -2.56
N GLY A 686 -14.89 31.78 -3.45
CA GLY A 686 -15.75 32.95 -3.45
C GLY A 686 -16.74 32.91 -4.62
N SER A 687 -17.50 33.99 -4.80
CA SER A 687 -18.56 34.02 -5.81
C SER A 687 -18.05 34.17 -7.25
N LYS A 688 -16.85 34.71 -7.44
CA LYS A 688 -16.23 34.89 -8.77
C LYS A 688 -14.73 35.11 -8.67
N LEU A 689 -13.93 34.34 -9.41
CA LEU A 689 -12.51 34.66 -9.57
C LEU A 689 -12.37 35.88 -10.50
N LYS A 690 -11.81 36.98 -9.99
CA LYS A 690 -11.46 38.15 -10.79
C LYS A 690 -9.98 38.44 -10.67
N ILE A 691 -9.26 38.28 -11.77
CA ILE A 691 -7.84 38.65 -11.83
C ILE A 691 -7.75 40.17 -12.03
N ASP A 692 -7.41 40.90 -10.98
CA ASP A 692 -7.04 42.31 -11.08
C ASP A 692 -5.66 42.41 -11.74
N MET A 693 -5.65 42.76 -13.03
CA MET A 693 -4.41 42.81 -13.82
C MET A 693 -3.39 43.83 -13.29
N ASN A 694 -3.81 44.87 -12.57
CA ASN A 694 -2.87 45.82 -11.97
C ASN A 694 -2.13 45.16 -10.80
N LYS A 695 -2.88 44.56 -9.87
CA LYS A 695 -2.30 43.84 -8.71
C LYS A 695 -1.49 42.62 -9.15
N PHE A 696 -1.99 41.87 -10.12
CA PHE A 696 -1.31 40.70 -10.68
C PHE A 696 -0.01 41.12 -11.37
N SER A 697 -0.04 42.20 -12.16
CA SER A 697 1.16 42.74 -12.80
C SER A 697 2.17 43.28 -11.81
N GLU A 698 1.74 43.97 -10.76
CA GLU A 698 2.62 44.48 -9.71
C GLU A 698 3.30 43.32 -8.98
N PHE A 699 2.55 42.25 -8.68
CA PHE A 699 3.06 41.09 -7.97
C PHE A 699 4.21 40.39 -8.69
N PHE A 700 4.05 40.07 -9.99
CA PHE A 700 5.07 39.35 -10.76
C PHE A 700 6.22 40.24 -11.26
N ARG A 701 6.06 41.57 -11.22
CA ARG A 701 7.14 42.52 -11.53
C ARG A 701 8.11 42.75 -10.36
N LYS A 702 7.80 42.25 -9.16
CA LYS A 702 8.73 42.33 -8.02
C LYS A 702 10.03 41.58 -8.38
N PRO A 703 11.22 42.21 -8.27
CA PRO A 703 12.48 41.60 -8.71
C PRO A 703 12.70 40.19 -8.14
N GLY A 704 12.50 40.01 -6.82
CA GLY A 704 12.68 38.70 -6.19
C GLY A 704 11.71 37.62 -6.68
N VAL A 705 10.49 37.97 -7.09
CA VAL A 705 9.53 37.00 -7.67
C VAL A 705 9.91 36.66 -9.11
N ALA A 706 10.26 37.67 -9.90
CA ALA A 706 10.63 37.50 -11.30
C ALA A 706 11.92 36.67 -11.44
N GLU A 707 12.94 36.99 -10.64
CA GLU A 707 14.22 36.26 -10.60
C GLU A 707 14.04 34.83 -10.12
N ASP A 708 13.20 34.61 -9.10
CA ASP A 708 12.92 33.26 -8.60
C ASP A 708 12.35 32.40 -9.73
N ILE A 709 11.22 32.78 -10.33
CA ILE A 709 10.57 31.97 -11.38
C ILE A 709 11.51 31.75 -12.59
N ALA A 710 12.34 32.74 -12.92
CA ALA A 710 13.28 32.67 -14.04
C ALA A 710 14.44 31.67 -13.84
N GLU A 711 14.81 31.35 -12.59
CA GLU A 711 15.96 30.47 -12.27
C GLU A 711 15.87 29.12 -13.01
N PHE A 712 14.69 28.50 -13.00
CA PHE A 712 14.44 27.19 -13.62
C PHE A 712 13.63 27.27 -14.91
N ALA A 713 13.41 28.47 -15.42
CA ALA A 713 12.76 28.65 -16.70
C ALA A 713 13.71 28.24 -17.85
N PRO A 714 13.19 27.55 -18.89
CA PRO A 714 13.93 27.30 -20.11
C PRO A 714 14.49 28.60 -20.72
N PRO A 715 15.69 28.56 -21.34
CA PRO A 715 16.33 29.75 -21.90
C PRO A 715 15.42 30.56 -22.85
N ALA A 716 14.57 29.87 -23.63
CA ALA A 716 13.66 30.48 -24.59
C ALA A 716 12.60 31.40 -23.96
N ILE A 717 12.22 31.14 -22.70
CA ILE A 717 11.15 31.90 -22.02
C ILE A 717 11.62 32.58 -20.75
N ARG A 718 12.89 32.41 -20.35
CA ARG A 718 13.43 32.93 -19.08
C ARG A 718 13.16 34.42 -18.87
N ASN A 719 13.30 35.23 -19.92
CA ASN A 719 13.06 36.68 -19.86
C ASN A 719 11.57 37.05 -19.93
N HIS A 720 10.69 36.09 -20.24
CA HIS A 720 9.26 36.29 -20.45
C HIS A 720 8.40 35.61 -19.40
N ILE A 721 8.94 34.68 -18.61
CA ILE A 721 8.15 33.85 -17.70
C ILE A 721 7.50 34.65 -16.57
N ALA A 722 8.14 35.74 -16.15
CA ALA A 722 7.59 36.67 -15.17
C ALA A 722 6.67 37.74 -15.80
N ASN A 723 6.51 37.75 -17.14
CA ASN A 723 5.61 38.69 -17.80
C ASN A 723 4.15 38.34 -17.44
N PRO A 724 3.40 39.27 -16.83
CA PRO A 724 2.01 39.01 -16.41
C PRO A 724 1.09 38.58 -17.56
N PHE A 725 1.29 39.10 -18.77
CA PHE A 725 0.51 38.72 -19.95
C PHE A 725 0.86 37.32 -20.45
N TYR A 726 2.14 36.93 -20.35
CA TYR A 726 2.55 35.57 -20.65
C TYR A 726 1.91 34.59 -19.66
N LEU A 727 1.94 34.87 -18.36
CA LEU A 727 1.32 34.05 -17.33
C LEU A 727 -0.19 33.88 -17.57
N ILE A 728 -0.91 34.95 -17.91
CA ILE A 728 -2.34 34.86 -18.25
C ILE A 728 -2.58 34.03 -19.53
N SER A 729 -1.67 34.09 -20.51
CA SER A 729 -1.77 33.26 -21.73
C SER A 729 -1.62 31.76 -21.47
N LEU A 730 -1.14 31.38 -20.28
CA LEU A 730 -1.07 29.99 -19.84
C LEU A 730 -2.45 29.43 -19.45
N ILE A 731 -3.46 30.28 -19.20
CA ILE A 731 -4.82 29.79 -18.95
C ILE A 731 -5.34 29.12 -20.23
N LYS A 732 -5.63 27.82 -20.17
CA LYS A 732 -6.15 27.04 -21.30
C LYS A 732 -7.62 26.69 -21.16
N ASN A 733 -8.13 26.62 -19.94
CA ASN A 733 -9.50 26.23 -19.69
C ASN A 733 -10.02 26.83 -18.38
N ASP A 734 -11.34 27.00 -18.30
CA ASP A 734 -12.02 27.39 -17.07
C ASP A 734 -12.82 26.22 -16.48
N GLY A 735 -13.23 26.35 -15.22
CA GLY A 735 -13.98 25.32 -14.51
C GLY A 735 -15.29 24.92 -15.21
N ALA A 736 -16.03 25.89 -15.75
CA ALA A 736 -17.30 25.65 -16.42
C ALA A 736 -17.13 24.80 -17.70
N SER A 737 -16.08 25.09 -18.47
CA SER A 737 -15.75 24.39 -19.71
C SER A 737 -15.22 22.97 -19.42
N ILE A 738 -14.43 22.79 -18.35
CA ILE A 738 -14.03 21.46 -17.87
C ILE A 738 -15.24 20.65 -17.44
N LEU A 739 -16.15 21.23 -16.63
CA LEU A 739 -17.39 20.56 -16.20
C LEU A 739 -18.24 20.12 -17.38
N LYS A 740 -18.45 21.02 -18.34
CA LYS A 740 -19.21 20.74 -19.57
C LYS A 740 -18.55 19.65 -20.41
N GLY A 741 -17.23 19.71 -20.59
CA GLY A 741 -16.47 18.71 -21.37
C GLY A 741 -16.37 17.34 -20.70
N SER A 742 -16.65 17.25 -19.39
CA SER A 742 -16.56 16.02 -18.59
C SER A 742 -17.92 15.55 -18.04
N GLU A 743 -19.03 16.10 -18.51
CA GLU A 743 -20.38 15.84 -17.97
C GLU A 743 -20.70 14.33 -17.91
N ALA A 744 -20.36 13.59 -18.97
CA ALA A 744 -20.60 12.14 -19.08
C ALA A 744 -19.62 11.25 -18.30
N LEU A 745 -18.58 11.82 -17.68
CA LEU A 745 -17.58 11.08 -16.91
C LEU A 745 -17.95 11.06 -15.42
N PRO A 746 -17.71 9.96 -14.68
CA PRO A 746 -17.89 9.98 -13.22
C PRO A 746 -16.84 10.86 -12.55
N GLU A 747 -17.12 11.28 -11.31
CA GLU A 747 -16.12 11.88 -10.44
C GLU A 747 -15.26 10.80 -9.75
N ILE A 748 -14.10 11.23 -9.29
CA ILE A 748 -13.22 10.45 -8.43
C ILE A 748 -13.66 10.71 -6.98
N THR A 749 -13.96 9.64 -6.27
CA THR A 749 -14.37 9.69 -4.86
C THR A 749 -13.51 8.74 -4.04
N ASP A 750 -13.57 8.88 -2.72
CA ASP A 750 -12.93 7.93 -1.80
C ASP A 750 -13.41 6.48 -2.04
N ASP A 751 -14.65 6.29 -2.52
CA ASP A 751 -15.23 4.98 -2.86
C ASP A 751 -14.83 4.48 -4.27
N TYR A 752 -14.66 5.39 -5.23
CA TYR A 752 -14.27 5.08 -6.61
C TYR A 752 -12.92 5.74 -6.99
N PRO A 753 -11.78 5.13 -6.58
CA PRO A 753 -10.45 5.68 -6.80
C PRO A 753 -9.91 5.36 -8.22
N TYR A 754 -10.59 5.86 -9.27
CA TYR A 754 -10.32 5.49 -10.67
C TYR A 754 -8.85 5.67 -11.12
N LEU A 755 -8.14 6.69 -10.63
CA LEU A 755 -6.74 6.94 -11.01
C LEU A 755 -5.79 5.80 -10.64
N GLU A 756 -6.07 5.01 -9.61
CA GLU A 756 -5.20 3.88 -9.28
C GLU A 756 -5.30 2.75 -10.31
N PHE A 757 -6.44 2.63 -10.98
CA PHE A 757 -6.75 1.58 -11.95
C PHE A 757 -6.56 2.04 -13.41
N SER A 758 -6.10 3.28 -13.64
CA SER A 758 -5.89 3.84 -14.98
C SER A 758 -4.66 3.26 -15.70
N TYR A 759 -3.72 2.66 -14.97
CA TYR A 759 -2.42 2.26 -15.49
C TYR A 759 -2.50 1.34 -16.72
N ARG A 760 -3.45 0.39 -16.74
CA ARG A 760 -3.68 -0.49 -17.90
C ARG A 760 -4.02 0.30 -19.15
N ARG A 761 -4.90 1.30 -19.02
CA ARG A 761 -5.33 2.14 -20.14
C ARG A 761 -4.24 3.11 -20.55
N TYR A 762 -3.60 3.75 -19.56
CA TYR A 762 -2.50 4.68 -19.78
C TYR A 762 -1.38 4.04 -20.61
N CYS A 763 -0.89 2.87 -20.19
CA CYS A 763 0.12 2.15 -20.96
C CYS A 763 -0.40 1.73 -22.33
N SER A 764 -1.66 1.29 -22.48
CA SER A 764 -2.19 0.95 -23.82
C SER A 764 -2.27 2.14 -24.78
N GLU A 765 -2.52 3.36 -24.27
CA GLU A 765 -2.49 4.59 -25.07
C GLU A 765 -1.06 4.93 -25.49
N LEU A 766 -0.09 4.78 -24.58
CA LEU A 766 1.34 4.92 -24.89
C LEU A 766 1.80 3.88 -25.92
N ASP A 767 1.38 2.63 -25.76
CA ASP A 767 1.68 1.52 -26.68
C ASP A 767 1.15 1.82 -28.09
N ALA A 768 -0.08 2.34 -28.18
CA ALA A 768 -0.68 2.75 -29.44
C ALA A 768 0.07 3.93 -30.07
N ALA A 769 0.38 4.97 -29.31
CA ALA A 769 1.17 6.11 -29.77
C ALA A 769 2.58 5.70 -30.23
N TYR A 770 3.20 4.75 -29.54
CA TYR A 770 4.48 4.13 -29.92
C TYR A 770 4.37 3.41 -31.26
N LEU A 771 3.40 2.51 -31.42
CA LEU A 771 3.18 1.74 -32.65
C LEU A 771 2.91 2.66 -33.85
N MET A 772 2.15 3.74 -33.62
CA MET A 772 1.82 4.73 -34.66
C MET A 772 3.01 5.62 -35.05
N SER A 773 3.96 5.86 -34.14
CA SER A 773 5.10 6.77 -34.37
C SER A 773 6.37 6.09 -34.89
N GLY A 774 6.44 4.75 -34.89
CA GLY A 774 7.52 3.99 -35.54
C GLY A 774 8.94 4.14 -34.96
N LYS A 775 9.11 4.79 -33.80
CA LYS A 775 10.44 5.08 -33.19
C LYS A 775 10.79 4.11 -32.07
N LYS A 776 12.07 3.79 -31.87
CA LYS A 776 12.58 3.21 -30.59
C LYS A 776 12.47 4.28 -29.49
N TYR A 777 11.87 3.89 -28.37
CA TYR A 777 11.54 4.66 -27.15
C TYR A 777 11.64 6.18 -27.25
N ILE A 778 10.46 6.82 -27.21
CA ILE A 778 10.33 8.22 -26.89
C ILE A 778 10.81 8.38 -25.44
N SER A 779 11.98 8.96 -25.17
CA SER A 779 12.32 9.33 -23.79
C SER A 779 11.18 10.20 -23.24
N LEU A 780 10.91 10.20 -21.93
CA LEU A 780 9.90 11.11 -21.39
C LEU A 780 10.23 12.58 -21.71
N THR A 781 11.52 12.90 -21.89
CA THR A 781 12.01 14.15 -22.49
C THR A 781 11.60 14.34 -23.96
N ASN A 782 11.46 13.27 -24.75
CA ASN A 782 11.02 13.29 -26.14
C ASN A 782 9.50 13.12 -26.34
N VAL A 783 8.72 12.73 -25.31
CA VAL A 783 7.24 12.76 -25.35
C VAL A 783 6.79 14.22 -25.34
N VAL A 784 7.58 15.05 -24.65
CA VAL A 784 7.51 16.51 -24.69
C VAL A 784 7.87 17.07 -26.08
N GLU A 785 8.58 16.32 -26.93
CA GLU A 785 8.94 16.68 -28.31
C GLU A 785 8.19 15.89 -29.40
N ASN A 786 7.10 15.18 -29.09
CA ASN A 786 6.32 14.55 -30.16
C ASN A 786 5.60 15.65 -30.96
N ARG A 787 6.13 15.95 -32.16
CA ARG A 787 5.63 17.01 -33.06
C ARG A 787 4.14 16.86 -33.42
N ASP A 788 3.55 15.69 -33.21
CA ASP A 788 2.17 15.39 -33.60
C ASP A 788 1.16 15.44 -32.42
N PHE A 789 1.62 15.52 -31.16
CA PHE A 789 0.73 15.79 -30.01
C PHE A 789 0.93 17.22 -29.51
N ARG A 790 0.65 18.18 -30.39
CA ARG A 790 0.73 19.59 -30.05
C ARG A 790 -0.64 20.14 -29.73
N ALA A 791 -0.95 20.24 -28.43
CA ALA A 791 -1.82 21.32 -27.95
C ALA A 791 -1.27 22.72 -28.38
N ILE A 792 0.03 22.79 -28.71
CA ILE A 792 0.73 23.94 -29.28
C ILE A 792 0.35 24.26 -30.74
N ASP A 793 -0.22 23.35 -31.53
CA ASP A 793 -0.55 23.66 -32.95
C ASP A 793 -1.80 24.55 -33.08
N MET A 794 -2.62 24.66 -32.02
CA MET A 794 -3.60 25.75 -31.88
C MET A 794 -2.96 27.11 -31.57
N ILE A 795 -1.63 27.15 -31.43
CA ILE A 795 -0.81 28.32 -31.10
C ILE A 795 0.32 28.46 -32.15
N SER A 796 0.10 27.98 -33.37
CA SER A 796 0.98 28.24 -34.52
C SER A 796 0.85 29.71 -34.97
N GLY A 797 1.50 30.59 -34.21
CA GLY A 797 1.49 32.04 -34.42
C GLY A 797 2.10 32.83 -33.25
N PHE A 798 2.37 32.19 -32.11
CA PHE A 798 2.84 32.88 -30.91
C PHE A 798 4.30 33.35 -30.98
N ASP A 799 5.20 32.56 -31.58
CA ASP A 799 6.59 32.98 -31.83
C ASP A 799 6.66 34.10 -32.88
N GLU A 800 5.74 34.12 -33.85
CA GLU A 800 5.65 35.20 -34.84
C GLU A 800 4.96 36.46 -34.27
N ALA A 801 4.04 36.28 -33.32
CA ALA A 801 3.41 37.36 -32.55
C ALA A 801 4.36 38.00 -31.53
N LEU A 802 5.23 37.22 -30.88
CA LEU A 802 6.29 37.72 -29.99
C LEU A 802 7.37 38.51 -30.75
N LYS A 803 7.67 38.12 -32.01
CA LYS A 803 8.58 38.87 -32.88
C LYS A 803 7.99 40.16 -33.44
N LYS A 804 6.65 40.28 -33.50
CA LYS A 804 5.93 41.45 -34.05
C LYS A 804 5.46 42.46 -32.99
N SER A 805 6.31 42.71 -31.98
CA SER A 805 6.31 43.86 -31.04
C SER A 805 5.59 43.68 -29.70
N ALA A 806 6.36 43.95 -28.63
CA ALA A 806 5.86 44.20 -27.28
C ALA A 806 4.96 45.46 -27.20
N ASP A 807 5.01 46.33 -28.22
CA ASP A 807 4.24 47.58 -28.29
C ASP A 807 2.87 47.40 -28.98
N GLY A 808 2.78 46.58 -30.03
CA GLY A 808 1.57 46.41 -30.85
C GLY A 808 0.46 45.55 -30.23
N VAL A 809 0.81 44.65 -29.30
CA VAL A 809 -0.20 43.91 -28.49
C VAL A 809 -0.82 44.86 -27.46
N SER A 810 -0.04 45.79 -26.91
CA SER A 810 -0.50 46.81 -25.97
C SER A 810 -1.42 47.83 -26.63
N GLU A 811 -1.10 48.29 -27.84
CA GLU A 811 -1.95 49.21 -28.62
C GLU A 811 -3.27 48.58 -29.10
N ASN A 812 -3.25 47.32 -29.57
CA ASN A 812 -4.48 46.63 -29.98
C ASN A 812 -5.41 46.32 -28.80
N PHE A 813 -4.85 46.05 -27.62
CA PHE A 813 -5.63 45.83 -26.41
C PHE A 813 -6.18 47.16 -25.85
N ALA A 814 -5.40 48.25 -25.88
CA ALA A 814 -5.84 49.60 -25.51
C ALA A 814 -6.92 50.16 -26.47
N GLY A 815 -6.84 49.84 -27.77
CA GLY A 815 -7.84 50.21 -28.76
C GLY A 815 -9.18 49.50 -28.59
N ARG A 816 -9.18 48.26 -28.10
CA ARG A 816 -10.41 47.48 -27.80
C ARG A 816 -11.06 47.86 -26.48
N LEU A 817 -10.36 48.54 -25.58
CA LEU A 817 -10.90 49.09 -24.32
C LEU A 817 -11.53 50.49 -24.48
N LYS A 818 -11.29 51.17 -25.62
CA LYS A 818 -11.89 52.48 -25.95
C LYS A 818 -13.16 52.41 -26.82
N ARG A 819 -13.53 51.22 -27.33
CA ARG A 819 -14.84 50.94 -27.94
C ARG A 819 -15.68 50.14 -26.95
#